data_AF-A0A9D7YHH7-F1
#
_entry.id   AF-A0A9D7YHH7-F1
#
_cell.length_a   1.000
_cell.length_b   1.000
_cell.length_c   1.000
_cell.angle_alpha   90.00
_cell.angle_beta   90.00
_cell.angle_gamma   90.00
#
_symmetry.space_group_name_H-M   'P 1'
#
loop_
_entity.id
_entity.type
_entity.pdbx_description
1 polymer ?
#
loop_
_entity_poly.entity_id
_entity_poly.type
_entity_poly.pdbx_seq_one_letter_code
_entity_poly.pdbx_strand_id
1 'polypeptide(L)'
;MAQGRTVRGLAGLAAAAAILAGFAAHSAADPAAWVARVNDIYRGRDRALPDEQRTEKILFPALAAMDAPPASLATTLRAALLAPGDALWSEADAWAQSANQQAALEALRKAASSEKITSLLLPYGSDAVPQEWRDAGLDVDLGTPPLLAAARFNYLRAMDSLAALVHVEATRLGADKKGRDALNLLADLTLIARQMADREFAAEMRWGVHHMARGLERIRDVAWVYRASLNDQDLKNLIDRLSDANLRVDRVKLPRADRIAAEQALELAYVARQGPNPDTFGATMARLSAKDRPLTLFGESARWQSIAGTQGGTFDAADAVADVSGGWEYRWNLRPFDPALAAPSDYERLDKSKFAMVEAILGPIDGFFAARHALRAELAATRAGLAALAFERRNRTFPSELSLTRPTYVRDIERDPWSKDGNAFVFFVPIRDQPRGERELPKPHVIGVALAAAPSTPVDPAALEEYRKVLAATRNARLDAIIAAGQIKIETGEAQFEGLVSGKYLANATAEQRETMDRLFADARNRGVNAVAAYRDGLEAIQAPIRARLKAAKNSYERDQIIREIAGEARKLSESILKMGDDAVIAAFERAVGSFSASLDDSYFILYSSGTDQVAEWAQSVGEGGSDVLYWPPVLTLLRQDLDSRGLDPTALTAAWADYTPRMAAPAAKQVAEDSPQRSAPSSGPTRRRVD
;
A
#
# COMPACT_ATOMS: atom_id res chain seq x y z
N MET A 1 -40.10 -32.73 -51.48
CA MET A 1 -40.26 -31.74 -50.40
C MET A 1 -38.98 -31.69 -49.57
N ALA A 2 -37.99 -30.90 -49.98
CA ALA A 2 -36.80 -30.60 -49.17
C ALA A 2 -36.07 -29.44 -49.83
N GLN A 3 -36.41 -28.19 -49.47
CA GLN A 3 -35.58 -26.99 -49.67
C GLN A 3 -36.27 -25.82 -48.95
N GLY A 4 -35.63 -25.26 -47.93
CA GLY A 4 -36.12 -24.05 -47.27
C GLY A 4 -35.85 -24.00 -45.77
N ARG A 5 -34.56 -23.98 -45.35
CA ARG A 5 -34.20 -23.67 -43.95
C ARG A 5 -32.70 -23.35 -43.77
N THR A 6 -32.14 -22.41 -44.53
CA THR A 6 -30.73 -21.98 -44.36
C THR A 6 -30.48 -20.47 -44.45
N VAL A 7 -31.51 -19.61 -44.40
CA VAL A 7 -31.31 -18.14 -44.58
C VAL A 7 -31.49 -17.31 -43.30
N ARG A 8 -31.91 -17.90 -42.16
CA ARG A 8 -32.12 -17.12 -40.91
C ARG A 8 -30.89 -16.92 -40.01
N GLY A 9 -29.77 -17.60 -40.27
CA GLY A 9 -28.57 -17.50 -39.43
C GLY A 9 -27.64 -16.31 -39.73
N LEU A 10 -27.59 -15.87 -41.00
CA LEU A 10 -26.66 -14.81 -41.44
C LEU A 10 -27.17 -13.40 -41.16
N ALA A 11 -28.50 -13.20 -41.08
CA ALA A 11 -29.09 -11.90 -40.74
C ALA A 11 -28.83 -11.47 -39.28
N GLY A 12 -28.70 -12.43 -38.35
CA GLY A 12 -28.41 -12.15 -36.94
C GLY A 12 -26.97 -11.71 -36.68
N LEU A 13 -26.00 -12.30 -37.39
CA LEU A 13 -24.59 -11.92 -37.32
C LEU A 13 -24.31 -10.56 -37.98
N ALA A 14 -25.00 -10.24 -39.08
CA ALA A 14 -24.92 -8.93 -39.72
C ALA A 14 -25.55 -7.82 -38.86
N ALA A 15 -26.63 -8.10 -38.12
CA ALA A 15 -27.24 -7.15 -37.19
C ALA A 15 -26.36 -6.88 -35.95
N ALA A 16 -25.66 -7.89 -35.42
CA ALA A 16 -24.71 -7.71 -34.32
C ALA A 16 -23.46 -6.91 -34.75
N ALA A 17 -22.96 -7.13 -35.97
CA ALA A 17 -21.87 -6.34 -36.54
C ALA A 17 -22.30 -4.90 -36.89
N ALA A 18 -23.53 -4.69 -37.34
CA ALA A 18 -24.08 -3.37 -37.63
C ALA A 18 -24.38 -2.55 -36.36
N ILE A 19 -24.75 -3.20 -35.25
CA ILE A 19 -24.87 -2.54 -33.94
C ILE A 19 -23.48 -2.14 -33.42
N LEU A 20 -22.43 -2.95 -33.65
CA LEU A 20 -21.05 -2.57 -33.33
C LEU A 20 -20.47 -1.45 -34.24
N ALA A 21 -20.95 -1.35 -35.49
CA ALA A 21 -20.49 -0.33 -36.44
C ALA A 21 -21.31 0.99 -36.40
N GLY A 22 -22.54 0.97 -35.89
CA GLY A 22 -23.43 2.13 -35.80
C GLY A 22 -23.07 3.16 -34.71
N PHE A 23 -22.13 2.84 -33.82
CA PHE A 23 -21.68 3.72 -32.74
C PHE A 23 -20.72 4.85 -33.19
N ALA A 24 -20.32 4.90 -34.46
CA ALA A 24 -19.23 5.75 -34.93
C ALA A 24 -19.61 7.19 -35.35
N ALA A 25 -20.86 7.64 -35.16
CA ALA A 25 -21.33 8.92 -35.73
C ALA A 25 -21.89 9.95 -34.72
N HIS A 26 -21.58 9.82 -33.43
CA HIS A 26 -21.50 11.03 -32.59
C HIS A 26 -20.11 11.62 -32.84
N SER A 27 -19.98 12.95 -32.85
CA SER A 27 -18.70 13.66 -33.04
C SER A 27 -17.69 13.18 -31.99
N ALA A 28 -17.01 12.08 -32.29
CA ALA A 28 -16.15 11.39 -31.36
C ALA A 28 -14.96 12.30 -31.13
N ALA A 29 -14.83 12.80 -29.91
CA ALA A 29 -13.63 13.46 -29.48
C ALA A 29 -12.42 12.63 -29.93
N ASP A 30 -11.49 13.27 -30.63
CA ASP A 30 -10.30 12.58 -31.13
C ASP A 30 -9.56 11.96 -29.93
N PRO A 31 -9.54 10.62 -29.79
CA PRO A 31 -8.91 9.98 -28.64
C PRO A 31 -7.41 10.34 -28.56
N ALA A 32 -6.78 10.67 -29.70
CA ALA A 32 -5.41 11.14 -29.73
C ALA A 32 -5.24 12.53 -29.11
N ALA A 33 -6.24 13.41 -29.19
CA ALA A 33 -6.20 14.75 -28.59
C ALA A 33 -6.15 14.68 -27.05
N TRP A 34 -6.89 13.76 -26.45
CA TRP A 34 -6.86 13.53 -25.00
C TRP A 34 -5.49 13.02 -24.52
N VAL A 35 -4.91 12.06 -25.25
CA VAL A 35 -3.57 11.54 -24.95
C VAL A 35 -2.50 12.62 -25.16
N ALA A 36 -2.61 13.42 -26.22
CA ALA A 36 -1.72 14.54 -26.48
C ALA A 36 -1.79 15.57 -25.34
N ARG A 37 -2.99 15.90 -24.84
CA ARG A 37 -3.18 16.84 -23.72
C ARG A 37 -2.42 16.40 -22.47
N VAL A 38 -2.50 15.13 -22.07
CA VAL A 38 -1.77 14.62 -20.90
C VAL A 38 -0.26 14.62 -21.15
N ASN A 39 0.17 14.16 -22.33
CA ASN A 39 1.58 14.17 -22.71
C ASN A 39 2.17 15.60 -22.74
N ASP A 40 1.38 16.60 -23.13
CA ASP A 40 1.83 17.99 -23.22
C ASP A 40 2.03 18.68 -21.88
N ILE A 41 1.22 18.31 -20.88
CA ILE A 41 1.37 18.79 -19.50
C ILE A 41 2.76 18.45 -18.98
N TYR A 42 3.13 17.19 -19.16
CA TYR A 42 4.39 16.64 -18.70
C TYR A 42 5.57 17.15 -19.56
N ARG A 43 5.34 17.34 -20.87
CA ARG A 43 6.33 17.88 -21.80
C ARG A 43 6.61 19.38 -21.61
N GLY A 44 5.85 20.14 -20.82
CA GLY A 44 5.96 21.61 -20.74
C GLY A 44 7.38 22.16 -20.48
N ARG A 45 7.89 22.00 -19.25
CA ARG A 45 9.17 22.61 -18.81
C ARG A 45 10.41 21.80 -19.26
N ASP A 46 10.22 20.51 -19.54
CA ASP A 46 11.28 19.53 -19.80
C ASP A 46 11.34 19.07 -21.27
N ARG A 47 10.64 19.79 -22.17
CA ARG A 47 10.50 19.53 -23.63
C ARG A 47 11.82 19.41 -24.40
N ALA A 48 12.93 19.82 -23.80
CA ALA A 48 14.22 19.98 -24.45
C ALA A 48 15.37 19.20 -23.79
N LEU A 49 15.08 18.26 -22.88
CA LEU A 49 16.14 17.43 -22.30
C LEU A 49 16.75 16.55 -23.41
N PRO A 50 18.09 16.59 -23.61
CA PRO A 50 18.78 15.64 -24.47
C PRO A 50 18.50 14.20 -24.03
N ASP A 51 18.57 13.24 -24.95
CA ASP A 51 18.32 11.83 -24.63
C ASP A 51 19.24 11.28 -23.53
N GLU A 52 20.44 11.86 -23.37
CA GLU A 52 21.37 11.55 -22.28
C GLU A 52 20.88 11.93 -20.88
N GLN A 53 19.89 12.82 -20.79
CA GLN A 53 19.30 13.33 -19.55
C GLN A 53 17.90 12.74 -19.30
N ARG A 54 17.44 11.85 -20.18
CA ARG A 54 16.14 11.20 -20.07
C ARG A 54 16.28 9.85 -19.37
N THR A 55 15.70 9.74 -18.18
CA THR A 55 15.84 8.57 -17.31
C THR A 55 15.39 7.28 -18.01
N GLU A 56 14.28 7.32 -18.74
CA GLU A 56 13.78 6.17 -19.49
C GLU A 56 14.77 5.72 -20.57
N LYS A 57 15.48 6.64 -21.21
CA LYS A 57 16.46 6.30 -22.26
C LYS A 57 17.71 5.65 -21.70
N ILE A 58 18.05 5.94 -20.44
CA ILE A 58 19.20 5.35 -19.73
C ILE A 58 18.80 4.01 -19.11
N LEU A 59 17.66 3.98 -18.41
CA LEU A 59 17.27 2.89 -17.52
C LEU A 59 16.48 1.78 -18.21
N PHE A 60 15.54 2.12 -19.11
CA PHE A 60 14.63 1.12 -19.67
C PHE A 60 15.31 0.05 -20.54
N PRO A 61 16.36 0.36 -21.32
CA PRO A 61 17.10 -0.69 -22.02
C PRO A 61 17.66 -1.76 -21.07
N ALA A 62 18.16 -1.35 -19.89
CA ALA A 62 18.68 -2.28 -18.90
C ALA A 62 17.54 -3.04 -18.18
N LEU A 63 16.41 -2.37 -17.91
CA LEU A 63 15.23 -3.04 -17.33
C LEU A 63 14.62 -4.08 -18.27
N ALA A 64 14.61 -3.83 -19.58
CA ALA A 64 14.10 -4.78 -20.57
C ALA A 64 14.92 -6.07 -20.61
N ALA A 65 16.22 -5.98 -20.29
CA ALA A 65 17.13 -7.13 -20.23
C ALA A 65 17.15 -7.82 -18.85
N MET A 66 16.54 -7.23 -17.81
CA MET A 66 16.61 -7.74 -16.45
C MET A 66 15.79 -9.02 -16.30
N ASP A 67 16.40 -10.06 -15.73
CA ASP A 67 15.70 -11.30 -15.42
C ASP A 67 14.73 -11.09 -14.25
N ALA A 68 13.60 -11.80 -14.29
CA ALA A 68 12.57 -11.73 -13.27
C ALA A 68 13.14 -12.07 -11.88
N PRO A 69 12.69 -11.37 -10.81
CA PRO A 69 13.11 -11.69 -9.47
C PRO A 69 12.65 -13.10 -9.05
N PRO A 70 13.46 -13.83 -8.27
CA PRO A 70 13.03 -15.02 -7.55
C PRO A 70 11.69 -14.81 -6.81
N ALA A 71 10.89 -15.88 -6.66
CA ALA A 71 9.59 -15.79 -5.97
C ALA A 71 9.72 -15.37 -4.49
N SER A 72 10.87 -15.64 -3.88
CA SER A 72 11.25 -15.15 -2.55
C SER A 72 11.26 -13.62 -2.47
N LEU A 73 11.60 -12.95 -3.58
CA LEU A 73 11.69 -11.50 -3.73
C LEU A 73 10.47 -10.87 -4.41
N ALA A 74 9.31 -11.54 -4.36
CA ALA A 74 8.07 -11.07 -5.00
C ALA A 74 7.62 -9.66 -4.58
N THR A 75 8.16 -9.12 -3.47
CA THR A 75 7.80 -7.83 -2.91
C THR A 75 9.05 -7.11 -2.43
N THR A 76 9.06 -5.79 -2.53
CA THR A 76 10.20 -4.95 -2.12
C THR A 76 10.47 -5.02 -0.62
N LEU A 77 9.45 -5.17 0.22
CA LEU A 77 9.63 -5.36 1.67
C LEU A 77 10.40 -6.65 1.98
N ARG A 78 10.03 -7.78 1.36
CA ARG A 78 10.76 -9.06 1.56
C ARG A 78 12.22 -8.91 1.13
N ALA A 79 12.48 -8.24 0.00
CA ALA A 79 13.84 -7.94 -0.44
C ALA A 79 14.62 -7.06 0.56
N ALA A 80 13.95 -6.11 1.22
CA ALA A 80 14.56 -5.23 2.23
C ALA A 80 14.85 -5.93 3.57
N LEU A 81 14.04 -6.94 3.93
CA LEU A 81 14.22 -7.69 5.18
C LEU A 81 15.28 -8.79 5.07
N LEU A 82 15.46 -9.36 3.88
CA LEU A 82 16.39 -10.45 3.63
C LEU A 82 17.84 -10.09 4.05
N ALA A 83 18.46 -10.98 4.80
CA ALA A 83 19.81 -10.86 5.35
C ALA A 83 20.72 -12.03 4.91
N PRO A 84 22.06 -11.87 4.96
CA PRO A 84 22.99 -12.90 4.51
C PRO A 84 22.91 -14.28 5.19
N GLY A 85 22.29 -14.35 6.37
CA GLY A 85 22.10 -15.60 7.11
C GLY A 85 20.81 -16.36 6.73
N ASP A 86 19.93 -15.75 5.95
CA ASP A 86 18.62 -16.31 5.63
C ASP A 86 18.74 -17.45 4.60
N ALA A 87 17.84 -18.44 4.70
CA ALA A 87 17.86 -19.61 3.84
C ALA A 87 17.77 -19.28 2.34
N LEU A 88 17.10 -18.17 2.00
CA LEU A 88 16.88 -17.74 0.61
C LEU A 88 17.91 -16.70 0.13
N TRP A 89 18.89 -16.34 0.96
CA TRP A 89 19.89 -15.33 0.60
C TRP A 89 20.73 -15.73 -0.60
N SER A 90 21.13 -17.01 -0.70
CA SER A 90 22.02 -17.48 -1.76
C SER A 90 21.41 -17.31 -3.16
N GLU A 91 20.11 -17.55 -3.30
CA GLU A 91 19.37 -17.34 -4.55
C GLU A 91 19.27 -15.85 -4.89
N ALA A 92 18.93 -15.02 -3.90
CA ALA A 92 18.81 -13.57 -4.06
C ALA A 92 20.14 -12.92 -4.43
N ASP A 93 21.23 -13.33 -3.78
CA ASP A 93 22.59 -12.85 -4.03
C ASP A 93 23.06 -13.24 -5.44
N ALA A 94 22.86 -14.50 -5.84
CA ALA A 94 23.21 -14.96 -7.18
C ALA A 94 22.44 -14.19 -8.28
N TRP A 95 21.14 -13.93 -8.06
CA TRP A 95 20.34 -13.11 -8.96
C TRP A 95 20.86 -11.68 -9.03
N ALA A 96 21.11 -11.03 -7.88
CA ALA A 96 21.59 -9.66 -7.84
C ALA A 96 22.96 -9.47 -8.52
N GLN A 97 23.84 -10.47 -8.43
CA GLN A 97 25.18 -10.44 -9.04
C GLN A 97 25.20 -10.75 -10.54
N SER A 98 24.10 -11.24 -11.12
CA SER A 98 24.08 -11.59 -12.53
C SER A 98 24.17 -10.35 -13.45
N ALA A 99 24.70 -10.56 -14.66
CA ALA A 99 25.19 -9.47 -15.51
C ALA A 99 24.10 -8.44 -15.88
N ASN A 100 22.87 -8.90 -16.11
CA ASN A 100 21.74 -8.04 -16.48
C ASN A 100 21.33 -7.11 -15.31
N GLN A 101 21.36 -7.63 -14.09
CA GLN A 101 20.99 -6.94 -12.85
C GLN A 101 22.07 -5.92 -12.50
N GLN A 102 23.34 -6.28 -12.63
CA GLN A 102 24.45 -5.33 -12.48
C GLN A 102 24.40 -4.20 -13.53
N ALA A 103 23.99 -4.50 -14.76
CA ALA A 103 23.77 -3.48 -15.79
C ALA A 103 22.59 -2.56 -15.43
N ALA A 104 21.50 -3.08 -14.86
CA ALA A 104 20.37 -2.28 -14.38
C ALA A 104 20.75 -1.37 -13.21
N LEU A 105 21.55 -1.86 -12.27
CA LEU A 105 22.09 -1.08 -11.14
C LEU A 105 23.00 0.05 -11.62
N GLU A 106 23.83 -0.21 -12.64
CA GLU A 106 24.69 0.82 -13.23
C GLU A 106 23.87 1.88 -13.99
N ALA A 107 22.86 1.45 -14.75
CA ALA A 107 21.95 2.37 -15.41
C ALA A 107 21.18 3.25 -14.40
N LEU A 108 20.79 2.68 -13.25
CA LEU A 108 20.19 3.42 -12.14
C LEU A 108 21.12 4.51 -11.61
N ARG A 109 22.39 4.18 -11.28
CA ARG A 109 23.38 5.16 -10.81
C ARG A 109 23.58 6.29 -11.81
N LYS A 110 23.68 5.95 -13.10
CA LYS A 110 23.82 6.94 -14.17
C LYS A 110 22.60 7.85 -14.26
N ALA A 111 21.39 7.30 -14.16
CA ALA A 111 20.15 8.07 -14.20
C ALA A 111 19.94 8.94 -12.95
N ALA A 112 20.44 8.53 -11.79
CA ALA A 112 20.32 9.25 -10.52
C ALA A 112 21.51 10.20 -10.22
N SER A 113 22.46 10.33 -11.16
CA SER A 113 23.63 11.20 -10.99
C SER A 113 23.24 12.66 -10.78
N SER A 114 23.88 13.32 -9.80
CA SER A 114 23.66 14.73 -9.49
C SER A 114 24.37 15.70 -10.44
N GLU A 115 25.19 15.20 -11.38
CA GLU A 115 25.95 16.04 -12.32
C GLU A 115 25.07 16.68 -13.40
N LYS A 116 23.99 15.99 -13.78
CA LYS A 116 23.04 16.46 -14.80
C LYS A 116 21.63 16.36 -14.23
N ILE A 117 20.78 17.32 -14.57
CA ILE A 117 19.36 17.23 -14.25
C ILE A 117 18.78 16.15 -15.17
N THR A 118 18.32 15.04 -14.57
CA THR A 118 17.62 13.97 -15.29
C THR A 118 16.13 13.97 -14.95
N SER A 119 15.31 13.48 -15.88
CA SER A 119 13.86 13.37 -15.66
C SER A 119 13.27 12.22 -16.49
N LEU A 120 12.18 11.62 -15.99
CA LEU A 120 11.52 10.48 -16.60
C LEU A 120 10.42 10.91 -17.59
N LEU A 121 10.76 11.04 -18.87
CA LEU A 121 9.86 11.51 -19.92
C LEU A 121 9.19 10.41 -20.74
N LEU A 122 8.68 9.38 -20.06
CA LEU A 122 7.90 8.32 -20.70
C LEU A 122 6.56 8.87 -21.22
N PRO A 123 6.28 8.80 -22.53
CA PRO A 123 4.97 9.19 -23.06
C PRO A 123 3.89 8.17 -22.68
N TYR A 124 2.66 8.67 -22.52
CA TYR A 124 1.47 7.85 -22.32
C TYR A 124 0.94 7.33 -23.67
N GLY A 125 0.56 6.05 -23.69
CA GLY A 125 0.13 5.32 -24.88
C GLY A 125 1.23 4.43 -25.46
N SER A 126 0.92 3.14 -25.62
CA SER A 126 1.87 2.14 -26.12
C SER A 126 2.45 2.49 -27.50
N ASP A 127 1.68 3.12 -28.38
CA ASP A 127 2.16 3.48 -29.72
C ASP A 127 3.22 4.60 -29.73
N ALA A 128 3.40 5.30 -28.60
CA ALA A 128 4.38 6.38 -28.46
C ALA A 128 5.77 5.91 -27.99
N VAL A 129 5.93 4.61 -27.68
CA VAL A 129 7.20 4.03 -27.22
C VAL A 129 7.76 3.01 -28.23
N PRO A 130 9.08 2.77 -28.24
CA PRO A 130 9.69 1.73 -29.07
C PRO A 130 9.05 0.35 -28.87
N GLN A 131 8.99 -0.46 -29.93
CA GLN A 131 8.39 -1.80 -29.85
C GLN A 131 9.08 -2.69 -28.81
N GLU A 132 10.41 -2.64 -28.72
CA GLU A 132 11.20 -3.37 -27.73
C GLU A 132 10.75 -3.09 -26.30
N TRP A 133 10.33 -1.85 -26.00
CA TRP A 133 9.85 -1.48 -24.68
C TRP A 133 8.46 -2.05 -24.42
N ARG A 134 7.58 -2.05 -25.41
CA ARG A 134 6.25 -2.68 -25.29
C ARG A 134 6.36 -4.18 -25.06
N ASP A 135 7.22 -4.86 -25.80
CA ASP A 135 7.42 -6.30 -25.69
C ASP A 135 7.96 -6.68 -24.30
N ALA A 136 8.76 -5.79 -23.68
CA ALA A 136 9.24 -5.90 -22.31
C ALA A 136 8.25 -5.40 -21.24
N GLY A 137 7.06 -4.91 -21.62
CA GLY A 137 6.08 -4.34 -20.69
C GLY A 137 6.50 -2.99 -20.07
N LEU A 138 7.37 -2.24 -20.72
CA LEU A 138 7.87 -0.92 -20.31
C LEU A 138 7.08 0.23 -20.94
N ASP A 139 5.76 0.15 -20.86
CA ASP A 139 4.84 1.09 -21.47
C ASP A 139 3.67 1.47 -20.55
N VAL A 140 2.88 2.43 -21.02
CA VAL A 140 1.56 2.75 -20.44
C VAL A 140 0.50 2.46 -21.49
N ASP A 141 -0.22 1.37 -21.30
CA ASP A 141 -1.26 0.92 -22.22
C ASP A 141 -2.62 1.54 -21.86
N LEU A 142 -3.23 2.19 -22.84
CA LEU A 142 -4.52 2.86 -22.71
C LEU A 142 -5.68 2.05 -23.32
N GLY A 143 -5.37 0.88 -23.87
CA GLY A 143 -6.29 0.01 -24.60
C GLY A 143 -6.73 0.58 -25.96
N THR A 144 -7.62 -0.16 -26.63
CA THR A 144 -8.17 0.24 -27.93
C THR A 144 -9.71 0.26 -27.85
N PRO A 145 -10.37 1.41 -28.07
CA PRO A 145 -9.81 2.76 -28.25
C PRO A 145 -9.19 3.32 -26.95
N PRO A 146 -8.24 4.27 -27.02
CA PRO A 146 -7.49 4.70 -25.83
C PRO A 146 -8.39 5.43 -24.83
N LEU A 147 -8.32 4.99 -23.57
CA LEU A 147 -9.05 5.55 -22.44
C LEU A 147 -8.09 5.79 -21.26
N LEU A 148 -7.85 7.05 -20.92
CA LEU A 148 -6.90 7.45 -19.88
C LEU A 148 -7.28 6.87 -18.51
N ALA A 149 -8.57 6.83 -18.18
CA ALA A 149 -9.05 6.27 -16.91
C ALA A 149 -8.73 4.77 -16.77
N ALA A 150 -8.65 4.06 -17.91
CA ALA A 150 -8.32 2.65 -17.99
C ALA A 150 -6.82 2.38 -18.16
N ALA A 151 -5.95 3.39 -17.97
CA ALA A 151 -4.51 3.25 -18.13
C ALA A 151 -3.93 2.10 -17.29
N ARG A 152 -3.08 1.30 -17.94
CA ARG A 152 -2.29 0.21 -17.35
C ARG A 152 -0.82 0.59 -17.40
N PHE A 153 -0.23 0.78 -16.22
CA PHE A 153 1.16 1.20 -16.06
C PHE A 153 2.08 -0.02 -15.96
N ASN A 154 2.26 -0.74 -17.06
CA ASN A 154 2.97 -2.02 -17.09
C ASN A 154 4.41 -1.90 -16.57
N TYR A 155 5.06 -0.76 -16.86
CA TYR A 155 6.45 -0.52 -16.47
C TYR A 155 6.66 -0.47 -14.95
N LEU A 156 5.63 -0.20 -14.14
CA LEU A 156 5.76 -0.15 -12.67
C LEU A 156 6.22 -1.50 -12.09
N ARG A 157 5.83 -2.62 -12.72
CA ARG A 157 6.29 -3.96 -12.29
C ARG A 157 7.79 -4.14 -12.47
N ALA A 158 8.34 -3.62 -13.56
CA ALA A 158 9.79 -3.64 -13.78
C ALA A 158 10.51 -2.72 -12.78
N MET A 159 9.91 -1.58 -12.45
CA MET A 159 10.43 -0.67 -11.42
C MET A 159 10.39 -1.30 -10.02
N ASP A 160 9.35 -2.06 -9.66
CA ASP A 160 9.31 -2.81 -8.39
C ASP A 160 10.40 -3.88 -8.32
N SER A 161 10.66 -4.55 -9.45
CA SER A 161 11.75 -5.52 -9.56
C SER A 161 13.13 -4.86 -9.40
N LEU A 162 13.31 -3.65 -9.97
CA LEU A 162 14.52 -2.84 -9.76
C LEU A 162 14.67 -2.42 -8.29
N ALA A 163 13.59 -1.99 -7.64
CA ALA A 163 13.62 -1.61 -6.23
C ALA A 163 13.96 -2.81 -5.32
N ALA A 164 13.41 -3.99 -5.62
CA ALA A 164 13.79 -5.24 -4.94
C ALA A 164 15.27 -5.56 -5.13
N LEU A 165 15.79 -5.44 -6.36
CA LEU A 165 17.21 -5.62 -6.67
C LEU A 165 18.10 -4.67 -5.87
N VAL A 166 17.75 -3.39 -5.81
CA VAL A 166 18.48 -2.38 -5.02
C VAL A 166 18.54 -2.76 -3.54
N HIS A 167 17.44 -3.25 -2.97
CA HIS A 167 17.41 -3.65 -1.57
C HIS A 167 18.32 -4.84 -1.27
N VAL A 168 18.31 -5.87 -2.12
CA VAL A 168 19.21 -7.03 -2.00
C VAL A 168 20.66 -6.61 -2.16
N GLU A 169 20.97 -5.83 -3.20
CA GLU A 169 22.33 -5.37 -3.47
C GLU A 169 22.86 -4.46 -2.34
N ALA A 170 22.02 -3.60 -1.77
CA ALA A 170 22.41 -2.78 -0.62
C ALA A 170 22.76 -3.64 0.60
N THR A 171 21.99 -4.71 0.88
CA THR A 171 22.34 -5.70 1.92
C THR A 171 23.69 -6.35 1.62
N ARG A 172 23.91 -6.80 0.38
CA ARG A 172 25.13 -7.47 -0.07
C ARG A 172 26.36 -6.57 0.08
N LEU A 173 26.29 -5.34 -0.42
CA LEU A 173 27.34 -4.33 -0.28
C LEU A 173 27.62 -4.00 1.19
N GLY A 174 26.58 -3.90 2.03
CA GLY A 174 26.73 -3.73 3.46
C GLY A 174 27.50 -4.88 4.12
N ALA A 175 27.14 -6.12 3.80
CA ALA A 175 27.81 -7.33 4.28
C ALA A 175 29.29 -7.40 3.83
N ASP A 176 29.59 -6.93 2.62
CA ASP A 176 30.94 -6.79 2.06
C ASP A 176 31.73 -5.61 2.65
N LYS A 177 31.21 -4.93 3.68
CA LYS A 177 31.79 -3.73 4.31
C LYS A 177 31.92 -2.53 3.35
N LYS A 178 31.11 -2.49 2.30
CA LYS A 178 30.98 -1.36 1.37
C LYS A 178 29.75 -0.52 1.72
N GLY A 179 29.61 -0.14 3.00
CA GLY A 179 28.45 0.57 3.50
C GLY A 179 28.16 1.88 2.75
N ARG A 180 29.21 2.62 2.37
CA ARG A 180 29.05 3.85 1.57
C ARG A 180 28.35 3.58 0.24
N ASP A 181 28.75 2.53 -0.48
CA ASP A 181 28.20 2.19 -1.78
C ASP A 181 26.75 1.71 -1.65
N ALA A 182 26.46 0.93 -0.60
CA ALA A 182 25.10 0.50 -0.26
C ALA A 182 24.17 1.70 -0.01
N LEU A 183 24.60 2.68 0.79
CA LEU A 183 23.81 3.87 1.08
C LEU A 183 23.62 4.77 -0.14
N ASN A 184 24.64 4.90 -0.98
CA ASN A 184 24.53 5.65 -2.23
C ASN A 184 23.53 5.02 -3.19
N LEU A 185 23.51 3.69 -3.28
CA LEU A 185 22.55 2.97 -4.13
C LEU A 185 21.10 3.17 -3.66
N LEU A 186 20.85 3.18 -2.36
CA LEU A 186 19.52 3.48 -1.83
C LEU A 186 19.12 4.95 -2.05
N ALA A 187 20.09 5.87 -1.99
CA ALA A 187 19.87 7.26 -2.35
C ALA A 187 19.57 7.41 -3.86
N ASP A 188 20.21 6.62 -4.73
CA ASP A 188 19.90 6.58 -6.18
C ASP A 188 18.44 6.18 -6.41
N LEU A 189 17.97 5.10 -5.77
CA LEU A 189 16.57 4.67 -5.83
C LEU A 189 15.63 5.78 -5.32
N THR A 190 15.97 6.44 -4.22
CA THR A 190 15.16 7.53 -3.65
C THR A 190 15.03 8.71 -4.63
N LEU A 191 16.10 9.03 -5.37
CA LEU A 191 16.09 10.08 -6.40
C LEU A 191 15.24 9.71 -7.62
N ILE A 192 15.29 8.45 -8.08
CA ILE A 192 14.41 7.98 -9.16
C ILE A 192 12.95 7.94 -8.71
N ALA A 193 12.68 7.47 -7.50
CA ALA A 193 11.35 7.50 -6.90
C ALA A 193 10.81 8.93 -6.78
N ARG A 194 11.68 9.92 -6.55
CA ARG A 194 11.30 11.33 -6.62
C ARG A 194 10.87 11.76 -8.03
N GLN A 195 11.54 11.33 -9.09
CA GLN A 195 11.11 11.63 -10.47
C GLN A 195 9.75 11.02 -10.78
N MET A 196 9.49 9.81 -10.28
CA MET A 196 8.20 9.14 -10.39
C MET A 196 7.09 9.90 -9.66
N ALA A 197 7.39 10.52 -8.51
CA ALA A 197 6.44 11.35 -7.79
C ALA A 197 6.03 12.64 -8.54
N ASP A 198 6.76 13.06 -9.58
CA ASP A 198 6.38 14.18 -10.47
C ASP A 198 5.55 13.75 -11.68
N ARG A 199 5.26 12.45 -11.83
CA ARG A 199 4.42 11.94 -12.93
C ARG A 199 2.95 12.33 -12.72
N GLU A 200 2.19 12.38 -13.82
CA GLU A 200 0.88 13.06 -13.82
C GLU A 200 -0.28 12.16 -13.39
N PHE A 201 -0.09 10.83 -13.24
CA PHE A 201 -1.12 9.93 -12.69
C PHE A 201 -0.86 9.56 -11.22
N ALA A 202 -1.94 9.42 -10.47
CA ALA A 202 -1.93 9.01 -9.07
C ALA A 202 -1.21 7.67 -8.83
N ALA A 203 -1.31 6.69 -9.74
CA ALA A 203 -0.63 5.41 -9.61
C ALA A 203 0.90 5.56 -9.61
N GLU A 204 1.44 6.35 -10.53
CA GLU A 204 2.88 6.63 -10.64
C GLU A 204 3.37 7.44 -9.43
N MET A 205 2.60 8.45 -9.00
CA MET A 205 2.91 9.23 -7.81
C MET A 205 2.93 8.36 -6.55
N ARG A 206 1.96 7.46 -6.39
CA ARG A 206 1.89 6.53 -5.25
C ARG A 206 3.13 5.66 -5.17
N TRP A 207 3.55 5.11 -6.31
CA TRP A 207 4.80 4.35 -6.42
C TRP A 207 5.99 5.21 -5.97
N GLY A 208 6.11 6.42 -6.51
CA GLY A 208 7.21 7.34 -6.19
C GLY A 208 7.28 7.66 -4.69
N VAL A 209 6.19 8.11 -4.08
CA VAL A 209 6.18 8.49 -2.65
C VAL A 209 6.42 7.28 -1.75
N HIS A 210 5.84 6.12 -2.07
CA HIS A 210 6.07 4.89 -1.31
C HIS A 210 7.55 4.49 -1.32
N HIS A 211 8.18 4.43 -2.49
CA HIS A 211 9.58 4.01 -2.62
C HIS A 211 10.57 5.06 -2.11
N MET A 212 10.21 6.35 -2.12
CA MET A 212 10.99 7.37 -1.39
C MET A 212 10.99 7.11 0.12
N ALA A 213 9.82 6.90 0.72
CA ALA A 213 9.71 6.64 2.16
C ALA A 213 10.45 5.34 2.55
N ARG A 214 10.26 4.27 1.76
CA ARG A 214 10.95 2.99 1.96
C ARG A 214 12.46 3.12 1.78
N GLY A 215 12.92 3.86 0.77
CA GLY A 215 14.33 4.13 0.52
C GLY A 215 15.00 4.83 1.70
N LEU A 216 14.34 5.86 2.26
CA LEU A 216 14.81 6.58 3.46
C LEU A 216 14.86 5.68 4.70
N GLU A 217 13.84 4.87 4.94
CA GLU A 217 13.85 3.89 6.03
C GLU A 217 15.00 2.88 5.87
N ARG A 218 15.18 2.35 4.65
CA ARG A 218 16.24 1.39 4.37
C ARG A 218 17.63 2.01 4.47
N ILE A 219 17.80 3.29 4.13
CA ILE A 219 19.05 4.03 4.36
C ILE A 219 19.40 4.00 5.86
N ARG A 220 18.42 4.27 6.73
CA ARG A 220 18.66 4.23 8.19
C ARG A 220 18.99 2.81 8.66
N ASP A 221 18.27 1.80 8.17
CA ASP A 221 18.48 0.38 8.52
C ASP A 221 19.89 -0.10 8.11
N VAL A 222 20.30 0.12 6.86
CA VAL A 222 21.65 -0.21 6.39
C VAL A 222 22.71 0.58 7.14
N ALA A 223 22.48 1.89 7.38
CA ALA A 223 23.41 2.72 8.12
C ALA A 223 23.61 2.21 9.55
N TRP A 224 22.55 1.72 10.20
CA TRP A 224 22.60 1.18 11.54
C TRP A 224 23.26 -0.21 11.62
N VAL A 225 22.80 -1.14 10.79
CA VAL A 225 23.26 -2.54 10.77
C VAL A 225 24.73 -2.61 10.37
N TYR A 226 25.12 -1.86 9.34
CA TYR A 226 26.49 -1.85 8.82
C TYR A 226 27.30 -0.63 9.26
N ARG A 227 26.93 0.01 10.38
CA ARG A 227 27.60 1.22 10.91
C ARG A 227 29.11 1.09 11.10
N ALA A 228 29.59 -0.12 11.35
CA ALA A 228 31.02 -0.39 11.50
C ALA A 228 31.82 -0.13 10.20
N SER A 229 31.18 -0.25 9.04
CA SER A 229 31.78 -0.01 7.72
C SER A 229 31.74 1.47 7.28
N LEU A 230 31.16 2.35 8.10
CA LEU A 230 30.94 3.75 7.79
C LEU A 230 31.84 4.66 8.65
N ASN A 231 32.34 5.73 8.05
CA ASN A 231 32.95 6.85 8.76
C ASN A 231 32.00 8.06 8.78
N ASP A 232 32.36 9.09 9.54
CA ASP A 232 31.55 10.28 9.72
C ASP A 232 31.44 11.14 8.43
N GLN A 233 32.47 11.15 7.59
CA GLN A 233 32.45 11.87 6.31
C GLN A 233 31.52 11.21 5.28
N ASP A 234 31.44 9.89 5.22
CA ASP A 234 30.52 9.16 4.34
C ASP A 234 29.07 9.52 4.69
N LEU A 235 28.74 9.54 5.99
CA LEU A 235 27.42 9.93 6.49
C LEU A 235 27.13 11.40 6.20
N LYS A 236 28.11 12.30 6.37
CA LYS A 236 27.96 13.71 6.01
C LYS A 236 27.65 13.91 4.53
N ASN A 237 28.39 13.25 3.64
CA ASN A 237 28.18 13.34 2.20
C ASN A 237 26.78 12.83 1.81
N LEU A 238 26.31 11.77 2.46
CA LEU A 238 24.95 11.25 2.26
C LEU A 238 23.88 12.24 2.74
N ILE A 239 24.07 12.89 3.90
CA ILE A 239 23.15 13.93 4.40
C ILE A 239 23.04 15.08 3.39
N ASP A 240 24.18 15.56 2.87
CA ASP A 240 24.20 16.63 1.86
C ASP A 240 23.48 16.21 0.57
N ARG A 241 23.65 14.93 0.16
CA ARG A 241 22.97 14.33 -0.98
C ARG A 241 21.45 14.23 -0.78
N LEU A 242 20.99 13.92 0.43
CA LEU A 242 19.58 13.85 0.80
C LEU A 242 18.98 15.23 1.16
N SER A 243 19.69 16.32 0.90
CA SER A 243 19.19 17.66 1.23
C SER A 243 17.88 18.02 0.51
N ASP A 244 17.12 18.95 1.09
CA ASP A 244 15.89 19.50 0.48
C ASP A 244 16.12 20.09 -0.91
N ALA A 245 17.35 20.56 -1.19
CA ALA A 245 17.71 21.09 -2.50
C ALA A 245 17.59 20.04 -3.62
N ASN A 246 17.85 18.77 -3.30
CA ASN A 246 17.83 17.66 -4.24
C ASN A 246 16.45 16.99 -4.29
N LEU A 247 15.89 16.63 -3.13
CA LEU A 247 14.61 15.89 -3.09
C LEU A 247 13.38 16.79 -3.21
N ARG A 248 13.44 18.05 -2.74
CA ARG A 248 12.36 19.05 -2.88
C ARG A 248 10.95 18.47 -2.67
N VAL A 249 10.74 17.75 -1.57
CA VAL A 249 9.46 17.08 -1.25
C VAL A 249 8.29 18.08 -1.25
N ASP A 250 8.56 19.33 -0.88
CA ASP A 250 7.57 20.41 -0.93
C ASP A 250 7.12 20.80 -2.34
N ARG A 251 7.86 20.42 -3.38
CA ARG A 251 7.54 20.76 -4.77
C ARG A 251 6.90 19.61 -5.54
N VAL A 252 6.66 18.48 -4.90
CA VAL A 252 5.84 17.41 -5.47
C VAL A 252 4.46 18.00 -5.79
N LYS A 253 4.04 17.89 -7.05
CA LYS A 253 2.75 18.40 -7.52
C LYS A 253 1.68 17.33 -7.39
N LEU A 254 0.44 17.77 -7.29
CA LEU A 254 -0.69 16.87 -7.37
C LEU A 254 -0.85 16.36 -8.82
N PRO A 255 -1.10 15.05 -9.05
CA PRO A 255 -1.34 14.49 -10.36
C PRO A 255 -2.58 15.11 -11.01
N ARG A 256 -2.49 15.41 -12.30
CA ARG A 256 -3.58 16.06 -13.06
C ARG A 256 -4.17 15.16 -14.14
N ALA A 257 -3.51 14.05 -14.48
CA ALA A 257 -3.97 13.16 -15.53
C ALA A 257 -5.27 12.45 -15.16
N ASP A 258 -5.50 12.14 -13.88
CA ASP A 258 -6.74 11.52 -13.40
C ASP A 258 -7.96 12.44 -13.59
N ARG A 259 -7.78 13.76 -13.38
CA ARG A 259 -8.81 14.76 -13.71
C ARG A 259 -9.13 14.76 -15.21
N ILE A 260 -8.11 14.75 -16.06
CA ILE A 260 -8.29 14.74 -17.51
C ILE A 260 -8.94 13.43 -17.97
N ALA A 261 -8.60 12.32 -17.31
CA ALA A 261 -9.24 11.03 -17.53
C ALA A 261 -10.74 11.06 -17.15
N ALA A 262 -11.12 11.75 -16.08
CA ALA A 262 -12.51 11.95 -15.70
C ALA A 262 -13.26 12.83 -16.71
N GLU A 263 -12.63 13.91 -17.19
CA GLU A 263 -13.17 14.77 -18.25
C GLU A 263 -13.38 13.98 -19.57
N GLN A 264 -12.42 13.13 -19.96
CA GLN A 264 -12.54 12.25 -21.12
C GLN A 264 -13.70 11.24 -20.95
N ALA A 265 -13.79 10.59 -19.79
CA ALA A 265 -14.84 9.62 -19.52
C ALA A 265 -16.24 10.25 -19.53
N LEU A 266 -16.37 11.46 -18.98
CA LEU A 266 -17.61 12.23 -19.03
C LEU A 266 -18.04 12.50 -20.48
N GLU A 267 -17.12 12.94 -21.34
CA GLU A 267 -17.42 13.20 -22.76
C GLU A 267 -17.86 11.93 -23.52
N LEU A 268 -17.28 10.78 -23.20
CA LEU A 268 -17.60 9.50 -23.85
C LEU A 268 -18.89 8.86 -23.33
N ALA A 269 -19.18 9.02 -22.03
CA ALA A 269 -20.23 8.29 -21.34
C ALA A 269 -21.53 9.09 -21.15
N TYR A 270 -21.54 10.40 -21.42
CA TYR A 270 -22.71 11.26 -21.23
C TYR A 270 -23.17 11.91 -22.54
N VAL A 271 -24.46 12.23 -22.60
CA VAL A 271 -25.02 13.07 -23.68
C VAL A 271 -24.98 14.54 -23.25
N ALA A 272 -24.59 15.43 -24.16
CA ALA A 272 -24.50 16.86 -23.87
C ALA A 272 -25.83 17.41 -23.30
N ARG A 273 -25.77 18.08 -22.15
CA ARG A 273 -26.91 18.68 -21.43
C ARG A 273 -27.99 17.69 -20.96
N GLN A 274 -27.72 16.38 -20.99
CA GLN A 274 -28.62 15.35 -20.50
C GLN A 274 -27.93 14.58 -19.36
N GLY A 275 -28.20 13.28 -19.23
CA GLY A 275 -27.54 12.39 -18.29
C GLY A 275 -26.62 11.39 -18.99
N PRO A 276 -26.31 10.27 -18.32
CA PRO A 276 -25.56 9.16 -18.91
C PRO A 276 -26.18 8.70 -20.23
N ASN A 277 -25.32 8.43 -21.20
CA ASN A 277 -25.73 7.83 -22.45
C ASN A 277 -26.07 6.35 -22.20
N PRO A 278 -27.33 5.91 -22.42
CA PRO A 278 -27.73 4.54 -22.15
C PRO A 278 -26.96 3.52 -22.99
N ASP A 279 -26.38 3.91 -24.12
CA ASP A 279 -25.68 2.96 -25.00
C ASP A 279 -24.17 2.88 -24.69
N THR A 280 -23.55 3.97 -24.23
CA THR A 280 -22.09 4.04 -24.04
C THR A 280 -21.64 4.06 -22.58
N PHE A 281 -22.51 4.43 -21.62
CA PHE A 281 -22.14 4.56 -20.22
C PHE A 281 -21.69 3.23 -19.62
N GLY A 282 -22.53 2.19 -19.69
CA GLY A 282 -22.21 0.86 -19.15
C GLY A 282 -20.92 0.28 -19.74
N ALA A 283 -20.75 0.39 -21.06
CA ALA A 283 -19.58 -0.12 -21.76
C ALA A 283 -18.28 0.63 -21.39
N THR A 284 -18.31 1.96 -21.34
CA THR A 284 -17.14 2.79 -20.97
C THR A 284 -16.71 2.51 -19.53
N MET A 285 -17.67 2.45 -18.59
CA MET A 285 -17.38 2.19 -17.19
C MET A 285 -16.98 0.75 -16.89
N ALA A 286 -17.49 -0.22 -17.66
CA ALA A 286 -17.03 -1.60 -17.59
C ALA A 286 -15.55 -1.72 -17.96
N ARG A 287 -15.09 -0.99 -18.98
CA ARG A 287 -13.66 -0.99 -19.36
C ARG A 287 -12.78 -0.43 -18.26
N LEU A 288 -13.25 0.59 -17.54
CA LEU A 288 -12.56 1.12 -16.35
C LEU A 288 -12.49 0.08 -15.22
N SER A 289 -13.56 -0.66 -14.98
CA SER A 289 -13.68 -1.57 -13.83
C SER A 289 -13.05 -2.94 -14.08
N ALA A 290 -12.99 -3.39 -15.35
CA ALA A 290 -12.53 -4.72 -15.73
C ALA A 290 -11.01 -4.80 -16.04
N LYS A 291 -10.20 -3.79 -15.64
CA LYS A 291 -8.77 -3.62 -15.97
C LYS A 291 -7.98 -4.94 -16.07
N ASP A 292 -7.98 -5.72 -14.99
CA ASP A 292 -7.19 -6.96 -14.89
C ASP A 292 -8.02 -8.23 -15.11
N ARG A 293 -9.32 -8.07 -15.38
CA ARG A 293 -10.30 -9.16 -15.47
C ARG A 293 -11.19 -8.96 -16.69
N PRO A 294 -10.64 -9.11 -17.92
CA PRO A 294 -11.41 -8.86 -19.14
C PRO A 294 -12.67 -9.73 -19.25
N LEU A 295 -12.67 -10.91 -18.62
CA LEU A 295 -13.83 -11.81 -18.60
C LEU A 295 -15.01 -11.28 -17.76
N THR A 296 -14.81 -10.31 -16.87
CA THR A 296 -15.89 -9.71 -16.07
C THR A 296 -16.56 -8.53 -16.76
N LEU A 297 -16.10 -8.13 -17.96
CA LEU A 297 -16.56 -6.93 -18.66
C LEU A 297 -18.09 -6.92 -18.88
N PHE A 298 -18.69 -8.05 -19.23
CA PHE A 298 -20.16 -8.13 -19.42
C PHE A 298 -20.93 -7.93 -18.11
N GLY A 299 -20.44 -8.51 -17.02
CA GLY A 299 -21.05 -8.36 -15.69
C GLY A 299 -20.93 -6.92 -15.17
N GLU A 300 -19.75 -6.31 -15.32
CA GLU A 300 -19.53 -4.91 -14.95
C GLU A 300 -20.38 -3.97 -15.81
N SER A 301 -20.51 -4.22 -17.12
CA SER A 301 -21.35 -3.40 -17.99
C SER A 301 -22.81 -3.39 -17.55
N ALA A 302 -23.38 -4.57 -17.24
CA ALA A 302 -24.74 -4.67 -16.72
C ALA A 302 -24.92 -3.95 -15.38
N ARG A 303 -23.92 -4.02 -14.49
CA ARG A 303 -23.91 -3.31 -13.21
C ARG A 303 -23.87 -1.80 -13.39
N TRP A 304 -23.01 -1.28 -14.26
CA TRP A 304 -22.94 0.16 -14.52
C TRP A 304 -24.20 0.67 -15.20
N GLN A 305 -24.80 -0.13 -16.09
CA GLN A 305 -26.07 0.22 -16.72
C GLN A 305 -27.23 0.32 -15.71
N SER A 306 -27.27 -0.56 -14.70
CA SER A 306 -28.35 -0.53 -13.71
C SER A 306 -28.32 0.72 -12.82
N ILE A 307 -27.15 1.33 -12.63
CA ILE A 307 -26.98 2.56 -11.84
C ILE A 307 -26.90 3.83 -12.70
N ALA A 308 -26.96 3.72 -14.04
CA ALA A 308 -26.95 4.87 -14.93
C ALA A 308 -28.12 5.83 -14.64
N GLY A 309 -29.30 5.30 -14.30
CA GLY A 309 -30.48 6.10 -13.98
C GLY A 309 -30.37 6.91 -12.68
N THR A 310 -29.41 6.60 -11.81
CA THR A 310 -29.19 7.34 -10.55
C THR A 310 -28.07 8.38 -10.67
N GLN A 311 -27.35 8.42 -11.79
CA GLN A 311 -26.25 9.38 -11.94
C GLN A 311 -26.77 10.80 -12.16
N GLY A 312 -25.96 11.79 -11.75
CA GLY A 312 -26.22 13.19 -12.03
C GLY A 312 -26.27 13.52 -13.53
N GLY A 313 -26.72 14.73 -13.87
CA GLY A 313 -26.62 15.24 -15.23
C GLY A 313 -25.17 15.56 -15.62
N THR A 314 -24.92 15.81 -16.91
CA THR A 314 -23.57 16.11 -17.43
C THR A 314 -22.93 17.34 -16.77
N PHE A 315 -23.71 18.38 -16.48
CA PHE A 315 -23.21 19.58 -15.80
C PHE A 315 -22.89 19.30 -14.34
N ASP A 316 -23.80 18.66 -13.60
CA ASP A 316 -23.55 18.25 -12.21
C ASP A 316 -22.28 17.38 -12.09
N ALA A 317 -22.08 16.45 -13.03
CA ALA A 317 -20.90 15.60 -13.03
C ALA A 317 -19.61 16.36 -13.37
N ALA A 318 -19.68 17.32 -14.30
CA ALA A 318 -18.54 18.19 -14.63
C ALA A 318 -18.15 19.09 -13.44
N ASP A 319 -19.15 19.70 -12.80
CA ASP A 319 -18.96 20.52 -11.61
C ASP A 319 -18.38 19.68 -10.46
N ALA A 320 -18.88 18.46 -10.24
CA ALA A 320 -18.32 17.53 -9.27
C ALA A 320 -16.84 17.19 -9.53
N VAL A 321 -16.45 16.96 -10.79
CA VAL A 321 -15.03 16.74 -11.16
C VAL A 321 -14.19 17.98 -10.87
N ALA A 322 -14.69 19.17 -11.21
CA ALA A 322 -14.01 20.44 -11.01
C ALA A 322 -13.85 20.79 -9.52
N ASP A 323 -14.91 20.64 -8.73
CA ASP A 323 -14.94 20.91 -7.29
C ASP A 323 -13.99 19.97 -6.54
N VAL A 324 -14.07 18.66 -6.81
CA VAL A 324 -13.19 17.67 -6.19
C VAL A 324 -11.72 17.96 -6.52
N SER A 325 -11.40 18.14 -7.81
CA SER A 325 -10.02 18.37 -8.23
C SER A 325 -9.48 19.72 -7.74
N GLY A 326 -10.29 20.78 -7.80
CA GLY A 326 -9.92 22.12 -7.37
C GLY A 326 -9.78 22.22 -5.85
N GLY A 327 -10.65 21.54 -5.10
CA GLY A 327 -10.56 21.42 -3.65
C GLY A 327 -9.27 20.73 -3.21
N TRP A 328 -8.89 19.64 -3.86
CA TRP A 328 -7.61 18.98 -3.61
C TRP A 328 -6.41 19.85 -3.99
N GLU A 329 -6.44 20.53 -5.14
CA GLU A 329 -5.34 21.42 -5.57
C GLU A 329 -5.15 22.59 -4.61
N TYR A 330 -6.25 23.19 -4.13
CA TYR A 330 -6.20 24.21 -3.09
C TYR A 330 -5.55 23.68 -1.81
N ARG A 331 -6.07 22.55 -1.30
CA ARG A 331 -5.54 21.91 -0.08
C ARG A 331 -4.08 21.50 -0.21
N TRP A 332 -3.64 21.08 -1.38
CA TRP A 332 -2.28 20.58 -1.61
C TRP A 332 -1.22 21.66 -1.39
N ASN A 333 -1.61 22.93 -1.56
CA ASN A 333 -0.75 24.08 -1.39
C ASN A 333 -0.83 24.69 0.04
N LEU A 334 -1.70 24.15 0.90
CA LEU A 334 -1.79 24.60 2.29
C LEU A 334 -0.62 24.10 3.13
N ARG A 335 -0.43 24.76 4.27
CA ARG A 335 0.58 24.35 5.26
C ARG A 335 0.09 23.12 6.03
N PRO A 336 1.01 22.30 6.57
CA PRO A 336 0.64 21.29 7.55
C PRO A 336 -0.20 21.88 8.68
N PHE A 337 -1.20 21.12 9.15
CA PHE A 337 -2.14 21.49 10.21
C PHE A 337 -3.02 22.73 9.95
N ASP A 338 -3.10 23.22 8.71
CA ASP A 338 -4.10 24.22 8.37
C ASP A 338 -5.51 23.70 8.73
N PRO A 339 -6.35 24.47 9.44
CA PRO A 339 -7.70 24.02 9.81
C PRO A 339 -8.54 23.54 8.63
N ALA A 340 -8.30 24.07 7.42
CA ALA A 340 -9.00 23.64 6.22
C ALA A 340 -8.68 22.18 5.82
N LEU A 341 -7.52 21.64 6.24
CA LEU A 341 -7.18 20.23 6.01
C LEU A 341 -7.96 19.28 6.94
N ALA A 342 -8.45 19.75 8.09
CA ALA A 342 -9.26 18.95 9.00
C ALA A 342 -10.74 18.89 8.60
N ALA A 343 -11.20 19.85 7.80
CA ALA A 343 -12.56 19.84 7.26
C ALA A 343 -12.71 18.74 6.20
N PRO A 344 -13.88 18.07 6.10
CA PRO A 344 -14.11 17.05 5.08
C PRO A 344 -13.83 17.55 3.67
N SER A 345 -13.18 16.72 2.84
CA SER A 345 -12.84 17.09 1.46
C SER A 345 -14.09 17.16 0.58
N ASP A 346 -14.00 17.83 -0.58
CA ASP A 346 -15.09 17.83 -1.57
C ASP A 346 -15.40 16.41 -2.06
N TYR A 347 -14.39 15.54 -2.09
CA TYR A 347 -14.54 14.13 -2.39
C TYR A 347 -15.28 13.36 -1.30
N GLU A 348 -15.01 13.62 -0.02
CA GLU A 348 -15.73 12.99 1.09
C GLU A 348 -17.20 13.42 1.16
N ARG A 349 -17.48 14.67 0.75
CA ARG A 349 -18.85 15.22 0.68
C ARG A 349 -19.61 14.81 -0.59
N LEU A 350 -18.91 14.22 -1.56
CA LEU A 350 -19.49 13.80 -2.83
C LEU A 350 -20.58 12.75 -2.58
N ASP A 351 -21.75 12.92 -3.20
CA ASP A 351 -22.75 11.86 -3.25
C ASP A 351 -22.27 10.75 -4.20
N LYS A 352 -21.61 9.75 -3.62
CA LYS A 352 -21.03 8.60 -4.30
C LYS A 352 -22.06 7.78 -5.08
N SER A 353 -23.33 7.82 -4.69
CA SER A 353 -24.40 7.12 -5.43
C SER A 353 -24.77 7.87 -6.72
N LYS A 354 -24.81 9.20 -6.65
CA LYS A 354 -25.10 10.09 -7.78
C LYS A 354 -23.89 10.30 -8.70
N PHE A 355 -22.67 10.18 -8.19
CA PHE A 355 -21.44 10.48 -8.91
C PHE A 355 -20.45 9.29 -8.91
N ALA A 356 -20.98 8.07 -9.04
CA ALA A 356 -20.19 6.84 -8.99
C ALA A 356 -19.07 6.80 -10.06
N MET A 357 -19.29 7.42 -11.23
CA MET A 357 -18.24 7.58 -12.24
C MET A 357 -17.07 8.43 -11.73
N VAL A 358 -17.37 9.58 -11.13
CA VAL A 358 -16.37 10.50 -10.60
C VAL A 358 -15.57 9.82 -9.50
N GLU A 359 -16.26 9.11 -8.60
CA GLU A 359 -15.63 8.32 -7.54
C GLU A 359 -14.68 7.26 -8.11
N ALA A 360 -15.12 6.50 -9.11
CA ALA A 360 -14.36 5.38 -9.68
C ALA A 360 -13.08 5.82 -10.41
N ILE A 361 -13.06 7.02 -10.99
CA ILE A 361 -11.90 7.53 -11.75
C ILE A 361 -10.95 8.29 -10.84
N LEU A 362 -11.45 9.25 -10.07
CA LEU A 362 -10.59 10.11 -9.26
C LEU A 362 -10.06 9.37 -8.02
N GLY A 363 -10.88 8.49 -7.43
CA GLY A 363 -10.53 7.73 -6.22
C GLY A 363 -10.18 8.62 -5.01
N PRO A 364 -9.90 8.01 -3.85
CA PRO A 364 -9.47 8.75 -2.67
C PRO A 364 -7.99 9.10 -2.79
N ILE A 365 -7.68 10.32 -3.23
CA ILE A 365 -6.29 10.83 -3.24
C ILE A 365 -5.91 11.56 -1.94
N ASP A 366 -6.82 11.65 -0.98
CA ASP A 366 -6.58 12.26 0.35
C ASP A 366 -5.40 11.59 1.09
N GLY A 367 -5.13 10.31 0.80
CA GLY A 367 -3.94 9.61 1.29
C GLY A 367 -2.61 10.24 0.88
N PHE A 368 -2.54 10.99 -0.24
CA PHE A 368 -1.31 11.66 -0.66
C PHE A 368 -0.90 12.82 0.24
N PHE A 369 -1.84 13.44 0.95
CA PHE A 369 -1.54 14.53 1.87
C PHE A 369 -0.78 14.00 3.08
N ALA A 370 -1.30 12.92 3.68
CA ALA A 370 -0.65 12.20 4.76
C ALA A 370 0.69 11.62 4.30
N ALA A 371 0.73 11.02 3.10
CA ALA A 371 1.95 10.53 2.46
C ALA A 371 3.06 11.58 2.33
N ARG A 372 2.73 12.76 1.79
CA ARG A 372 3.71 13.86 1.63
C ARG A 372 4.17 14.40 2.97
N HIS A 373 3.27 14.48 3.95
CA HIS A 373 3.62 14.90 5.30
C HIS A 373 4.56 13.89 5.98
N ALA A 374 4.23 12.60 5.92
CA ALA A 374 5.08 11.53 6.41
C ALA A 374 6.45 11.53 5.72
N LEU A 375 6.50 11.71 4.40
CA LEU A 375 7.76 11.77 3.66
C LEU A 375 8.66 12.94 4.10
N ARG A 376 8.10 14.11 4.43
CA ARG A 376 8.88 15.22 5.02
C ARG A 376 9.51 14.79 6.35
N ALA A 377 8.73 14.12 7.19
CA ALA A 377 9.20 13.68 8.50
C ALA A 377 10.25 12.57 8.38
N GLU A 378 10.03 11.61 7.49
CA GLU A 378 11.00 10.57 7.13
C GLU A 378 12.32 11.16 6.64
N LEU A 379 12.27 12.18 5.77
CA LEU A 379 13.47 12.83 5.27
C LEU A 379 14.24 13.56 6.38
N ALA A 380 13.53 14.36 7.17
CA ALA A 380 14.10 15.13 8.26
C ALA A 380 14.71 14.24 9.35
N ALA A 381 13.98 13.21 9.76
CA ALA A 381 14.46 12.24 10.73
C ALA A 381 15.61 11.39 10.21
N THR A 382 15.65 11.08 8.91
CA THR A 382 16.81 10.41 8.28
C THR A 382 18.06 11.27 8.41
N ARG A 383 17.99 12.57 8.05
CA ARG A 383 19.15 13.47 8.18
C ARG A 383 19.58 13.62 9.64
N ALA A 384 18.64 13.79 10.57
CA ALA A 384 18.94 13.91 12.00
C ALA A 384 19.56 12.62 12.59
N GLY A 385 19.00 11.46 12.25
CA GLY A 385 19.52 10.16 12.71
C GLY A 385 20.91 9.85 12.15
N LEU A 386 21.13 10.11 10.86
CA LEU A 386 22.46 9.96 10.26
C LEU A 386 23.47 10.94 10.87
N ALA A 387 23.06 12.15 11.25
CA ALA A 387 23.92 13.13 11.90
C ALA A 387 24.31 12.69 13.31
N ALA A 388 23.38 12.13 14.09
CA ALA A 388 23.66 11.55 15.40
C ALA A 388 24.61 10.34 15.28
N LEU A 389 24.42 9.50 14.27
CA LEU A 389 25.33 8.39 13.98
C LEU A 389 26.72 8.89 13.58
N ALA A 390 26.81 9.91 12.71
CA ALA A 390 28.09 10.49 12.30
C ALA A 390 28.87 11.08 13.49
N PHE A 391 28.15 11.74 14.42
CA PHE A 391 28.73 12.22 15.67
C PHE A 391 29.29 11.07 16.52
N GLU A 392 28.56 9.96 16.66
CA GLU A 392 29.07 8.77 17.35
C GLU A 392 30.31 8.20 16.69
N ARG A 393 30.32 8.08 15.34
CA ARG A 393 31.48 7.54 14.62
C ARG A 393 32.75 8.35 14.88
N ARG A 394 32.63 9.66 15.03
CA ARG A 394 33.74 10.57 15.33
C ARG A 394 34.13 10.56 16.81
N ASN A 395 33.15 10.61 17.73
CA ASN A 395 33.39 10.84 19.16
C ASN A 395 33.31 9.58 20.04
N ARG A 396 32.99 8.42 19.44
CA ARG A 396 32.77 7.13 20.12
C ARG A 396 31.66 7.16 21.19
N THR A 397 30.84 8.20 21.17
CA THR A 397 29.75 8.45 22.11
C THR A 397 28.63 9.15 21.36
N PHE A 398 27.38 8.78 21.63
CA PHE A 398 26.23 9.49 21.09
C PHE A 398 26.15 10.90 21.66
N PRO A 399 25.66 11.88 20.88
CA PRO A 399 25.48 13.24 21.40
C PRO A 399 24.53 13.24 22.60
N SER A 400 24.69 14.18 23.53
CA SER A 400 23.74 14.40 24.63
C SER A 400 22.43 15.02 24.13
N GLU A 401 22.51 15.78 23.04
CA GLU A 401 21.38 16.45 22.39
C GLU A 401 21.65 16.60 20.89
N LEU A 402 20.60 16.61 20.06
CA LEU A 402 20.75 16.71 18.60
C LEU A 402 21.47 17.98 18.16
N SER A 403 21.36 19.08 18.90
CA SER A 403 22.01 20.37 18.61
C SER A 403 23.53 20.26 18.48
N LEU A 404 24.19 19.29 19.13
CA LEU A 404 25.63 19.06 19.04
C LEU A 404 26.09 18.54 17.67
N THR A 405 25.17 18.10 16.82
CA THR A 405 25.48 17.68 15.45
C THR A 405 25.70 18.87 14.51
N ARG A 406 25.35 20.09 14.95
CA ARG A 406 25.55 21.35 14.20
C ARG A 406 26.90 22.01 14.50
N PRO A 407 27.43 22.80 13.56
CA PRO A 407 27.03 22.88 12.15
C PRO A 407 27.70 21.78 11.29
N THR A 408 28.43 20.85 11.92
CA THR A 408 29.33 19.92 11.24
C THR A 408 28.60 18.98 10.29
N TYR A 409 27.52 18.34 10.74
CA TYR A 409 26.80 17.34 9.95
C TYR A 409 25.54 17.92 9.32
N VAL A 410 24.79 18.72 10.08
CA VAL A 410 23.60 19.44 9.60
C VAL A 410 23.75 20.92 9.87
N ARG A 411 23.17 21.76 9.01
CA ARG A 411 23.20 23.23 9.16
C ARG A 411 22.31 23.67 10.31
N ASP A 412 21.08 23.18 10.32
CA ASP A 412 20.05 23.47 11.30
C ASP A 412 19.38 22.17 11.77
N ILE A 413 18.82 22.18 12.99
CA ILE A 413 17.98 21.09 13.45
C ILE A 413 16.61 21.29 12.83
N GLU A 414 16.20 20.32 12.03
CA GLU A 414 14.91 20.34 11.40
C GLU A 414 13.81 20.15 12.42
N ARG A 415 12.72 20.89 12.20
CA ARG A 415 11.51 20.75 13.00
C ARG A 415 10.83 19.45 12.62
N ASP A 416 10.28 18.76 13.61
CA ASP A 416 9.43 17.62 13.40
C ASP A 416 8.17 18.07 12.67
N PRO A 417 7.90 17.56 11.45
CA PRO A 417 6.70 17.94 10.72
C PRO A 417 5.42 17.58 11.45
N TRP A 418 5.42 16.54 12.30
CA TRP A 418 4.25 16.16 13.07
C TRP A 418 3.99 17.09 14.26
N SER A 419 4.95 17.93 14.66
CA SER A 419 4.77 18.86 15.77
C SER A 419 3.97 20.10 15.35
N LYS A 420 2.83 20.34 16.00
CA LYS A 420 2.01 21.54 15.78
C LYS A 420 2.74 22.82 16.20
N ASP A 421 3.52 22.73 17.27
CA ASP A 421 4.32 23.84 17.81
C ASP A 421 5.65 24.03 17.07
N GLY A 422 5.97 23.12 16.14
CA GLY A 422 7.23 23.12 15.40
C GLY A 422 8.44 22.76 16.26
N ASN A 423 8.25 21.90 17.26
CA ASN A 423 9.33 21.32 18.06
C ASN A 423 10.24 20.44 17.19
N ALA A 424 11.47 20.22 17.63
CA ALA A 424 12.34 19.23 17.01
C ALA A 424 11.91 17.80 17.38
N PHE A 425 12.45 16.81 16.66
CA PHE A 425 12.30 15.40 17.04
C PHE A 425 12.83 15.16 18.46
N VAL A 426 12.19 14.25 19.18
CA VAL A 426 12.64 13.83 20.50
C VAL A 426 13.79 12.84 20.32
N PHE A 427 14.88 13.09 21.03
CA PHE A 427 16.09 12.29 21.00
C PHE A 427 16.53 11.94 22.41
N PHE A 428 16.88 10.68 22.64
CA PHE A 428 17.50 10.24 23.88
C PHE A 428 18.29 8.94 23.69
N VAL A 429 19.21 8.65 24.60
CA VAL A 429 19.93 7.38 24.70
C VAL A 429 19.35 6.59 25.88
N PRO A 430 18.83 5.37 25.66
CA PRO A 430 18.31 4.52 26.72
C PRO A 430 19.33 4.34 27.85
N ILE A 431 18.86 4.09 29.08
CA ILE A 431 19.68 3.98 30.31
C ILE A 431 20.37 5.28 30.73
N ARG A 432 20.97 6.05 29.81
CA ARG A 432 21.72 7.28 30.07
C ARG A 432 20.80 8.45 30.41
N ASP A 433 19.80 8.69 29.56
CA ASP A 433 18.99 9.91 29.60
C ASP A 433 17.63 9.69 30.28
N GLN A 434 17.30 8.46 30.63
CA GLN A 434 16.00 8.11 31.19
C GLN A 434 15.90 8.52 32.66
N PRO A 435 14.76 9.10 33.07
CA PRO A 435 14.53 9.39 34.47
C PRO A 435 14.48 8.09 35.25
N ARG A 436 15.29 7.99 36.30
CA ARG A 436 15.34 6.84 37.20
C ARG A 436 15.42 7.32 38.64
N GLY A 437 14.83 6.55 39.56
CA GLY A 437 15.00 6.82 40.99
C GLY A 437 16.46 6.61 41.41
N GLU A 438 16.92 7.28 42.47
CA GLU A 438 18.30 7.18 42.97
C GLU A 438 18.75 5.74 43.28
N ARG A 439 17.80 4.87 43.64
CA ARG A 439 18.03 3.46 43.98
C ARG A 439 17.63 2.49 42.87
N GLU A 440 17.10 2.98 41.76
CA GLU A 440 16.69 2.13 40.66
C GLU A 440 17.91 1.73 39.82
N LEU A 441 18.10 0.42 39.65
CA LEU A 441 19.14 -0.08 38.77
C LEU A 441 18.85 0.32 37.32
N PRO A 442 19.87 0.64 36.52
CA PRO A 442 19.68 0.90 35.10
C PRO A 442 19.01 -0.30 34.41
N LYS A 443 17.91 -0.04 33.71
CA LYS A 443 17.16 -1.04 32.95
C LYS A 443 17.09 -0.62 31.48
N PRO A 444 17.14 -1.57 30.54
CA PRO A 444 16.85 -1.29 29.14
C PRO A 444 15.47 -0.65 28.96
N HIS A 445 15.36 0.20 27.94
CA HIS A 445 14.10 0.78 27.54
C HIS A 445 13.31 -0.18 26.67
N VAL A 446 12.05 -0.43 27.02
CA VAL A 446 11.18 -1.29 26.24
C VAL A 446 10.26 -0.43 25.37
N ILE A 447 10.30 -0.68 24.06
CA ILE A 447 9.39 -0.08 23.08
C ILE A 447 8.42 -1.15 22.57
N GLY A 448 7.13 -0.83 22.52
CA GLY A 448 6.12 -1.62 21.83
C GLY A 448 5.95 -1.10 20.40
N VAL A 449 6.23 -1.93 19.40
CA VAL A 449 6.12 -1.59 17.98
C VAL A 449 4.86 -2.23 17.42
N ALA A 450 3.91 -1.41 16.97
CA ALA A 450 2.72 -1.82 16.21
C ALA A 450 2.97 -1.62 14.70
N LEU A 451 2.89 -2.69 13.92
CA LEU A 451 3.17 -2.69 12.49
C LEU A 451 1.92 -2.52 11.63
N ALA A 452 0.76 -2.77 12.20
CA ALA A 452 -0.55 -2.47 11.65
C ALA A 452 -1.48 -2.11 12.82
N ALA A 453 -2.57 -1.38 12.54
CA ALA A 453 -3.61 -1.08 13.52
C ALA A 453 -4.37 -2.36 13.93
N ALA A 454 -3.72 -3.22 14.71
CA ALA A 454 -4.31 -4.41 15.29
C ALA A 454 -4.84 -4.10 16.70
N PRO A 455 -6.03 -4.60 17.08
CA PRO A 455 -6.47 -4.56 18.47
C PRO A 455 -5.55 -5.41 19.37
N SER A 456 -5.42 -4.98 20.62
CA SER A 456 -4.29 -5.16 21.56
C SER A 456 -4.00 -6.55 22.15
N THR A 457 -4.06 -7.66 21.41
CA THR A 457 -3.83 -9.00 22.02
C THR A 457 -2.90 -9.93 21.19
N PRO A 458 -1.76 -10.42 21.74
CA PRO A 458 -0.80 -11.30 21.04
C PRO A 458 -1.26 -12.78 20.95
N VAL A 459 -0.69 -13.54 20.01
CA VAL A 459 -1.02 -14.97 19.71
C VAL A 459 0.23 -15.86 19.79
N ASP A 460 0.09 -17.09 20.30
CA ASP A 460 1.15 -18.10 20.49
C ASP A 460 1.58 -18.82 19.18
N PRO A 461 2.88 -18.82 18.81
CA PRO A 461 3.43 -19.52 17.64
C PRO A 461 3.19 -21.04 17.58
N ALA A 462 3.12 -21.74 18.72
CA ALA A 462 2.92 -23.19 18.76
C ALA A 462 1.51 -23.59 18.32
N ALA A 463 0.52 -22.75 18.64
CA ALA A 463 -0.86 -22.94 18.21
C ALA A 463 -1.03 -22.76 16.69
N LEU A 464 -0.22 -21.90 16.07
CA LEU A 464 -0.26 -21.62 14.64
C LEU A 464 0.24 -22.81 13.80
N GLU A 465 1.33 -23.46 14.21
CA GLU A 465 1.91 -24.60 13.47
C GLU A 465 1.02 -25.84 13.56
N GLU A 466 0.39 -26.09 14.71
CA GLU A 466 -0.55 -27.19 14.86
C GLU A 466 -1.85 -26.95 14.06
N TYR A 467 -2.30 -25.70 13.97
CA TYR A 467 -3.43 -25.32 13.13
C TYR A 467 -3.14 -25.50 11.62
N ARG A 468 -1.91 -25.23 11.15
CA ARG A 468 -1.48 -25.54 9.77
C ARG A 468 -1.60 -27.03 9.45
N LYS A 469 -1.21 -27.91 10.38
CA LYS A 469 -1.37 -29.37 10.22
C LYS A 469 -2.84 -29.78 10.15
N VAL A 470 -3.70 -29.17 10.96
CA VAL A 470 -5.15 -29.40 10.95
C VAL A 470 -5.78 -28.95 9.62
N LEU A 471 -5.39 -27.78 9.10
CA LEU A 471 -5.85 -27.30 7.79
C LEU A 471 -5.43 -28.24 6.65
N ALA A 472 -4.18 -28.71 6.65
CA ALA A 472 -3.68 -29.66 5.65
C ALA A 472 -4.43 -31.00 5.71
N ALA A 473 -4.70 -31.51 6.92
CA ALA A 473 -5.47 -32.73 7.12
C ALA A 473 -6.94 -32.57 6.70
N THR A 474 -7.56 -31.42 7.01
CA THR A 474 -8.96 -31.11 6.67
C THR A 474 -9.13 -30.88 5.18
N ARG A 475 -8.14 -30.27 4.51
CA ARG A 475 -8.11 -30.05 3.06
C ARG A 475 -8.16 -31.36 2.29
N ASN A 476 -7.39 -32.37 2.71
CA ASN A 476 -7.35 -33.67 2.05
C ASN A 476 -8.61 -34.51 2.37
N ALA A 477 -9.04 -34.55 3.63
CA ALA A 477 -10.21 -35.34 4.03
C ALA A 477 -11.54 -34.82 3.44
N ARG A 478 -11.68 -33.50 3.24
CA ARG A 478 -12.95 -32.88 2.80
C ARG A 478 -13.11 -32.89 1.28
N LEU A 479 -12.03 -32.80 0.51
CA LEU A 479 -12.06 -32.97 -0.95
C LEU A 479 -12.44 -34.42 -1.30
N ASP A 480 -11.84 -35.40 -0.62
CA ASP A 480 -12.11 -36.82 -0.84
C ASP A 480 -13.54 -37.20 -0.41
N ALA A 481 -14.07 -36.62 0.67
CA ALA A 481 -15.44 -36.85 1.12
C ALA A 481 -16.52 -36.21 0.22
N ILE A 482 -16.26 -35.02 -0.34
CA ILE A 482 -17.19 -34.34 -1.28
C ILE A 482 -17.24 -35.08 -2.61
N ILE A 483 -16.13 -35.68 -3.05
CA ILE A 483 -16.09 -36.52 -4.25
C ILE A 483 -16.77 -37.88 -3.99
N ALA A 484 -16.59 -38.47 -2.80
CA ALA A 484 -17.12 -39.78 -2.47
C ALA A 484 -18.61 -39.80 -2.09
N ALA A 485 -19.15 -38.71 -1.55
CA ALA A 485 -20.52 -38.69 -1.03
C ALA A 485 -21.26 -37.44 -1.50
N GLY A 486 -22.04 -37.58 -2.58
CA GLY A 486 -23.08 -36.62 -2.96
C GLY A 486 -24.21 -36.45 -1.94
N GLN A 487 -23.98 -36.78 -0.66
CA GLN A 487 -24.87 -36.62 0.50
C GLN A 487 -24.04 -36.80 1.77
N ILE A 488 -23.70 -35.71 2.47
CA ILE A 488 -23.36 -35.81 3.90
C ILE A 488 -24.25 -34.83 4.68
N LYS A 489 -24.91 -35.38 5.72
CA LYS A 489 -25.63 -34.64 6.76
C LYS A 489 -24.63 -33.88 7.63
N ILE A 490 -24.94 -32.62 7.89
CA ILE A 490 -24.09 -31.62 8.58
C ILE A 490 -23.81 -31.97 10.06
N GLU A 491 -24.59 -32.87 10.67
CA GLU A 491 -24.57 -33.20 12.11
C GLU A 491 -23.25 -33.81 12.61
N THR A 492 -22.44 -34.44 11.76
CA THR A 492 -21.19 -35.11 12.19
C THR A 492 -20.01 -34.16 12.42
N GLY A 493 -20.06 -32.94 11.88
CA GLY A 493 -18.96 -31.97 11.94
C GLY A 493 -18.81 -31.26 13.30
N GLU A 494 -19.93 -30.93 13.95
CA GLU A 494 -19.92 -30.25 15.27
C GLU A 494 -19.33 -31.15 16.37
N ALA A 495 -19.72 -32.42 16.41
CA ALA A 495 -19.24 -33.37 17.44
C ALA A 495 -17.75 -33.73 17.30
N GLN A 496 -17.22 -33.79 16.07
CA GLN A 496 -15.79 -34.02 15.85
C GLN A 496 -14.95 -32.80 16.22
N PHE A 497 -15.44 -31.59 15.96
CA PHE A 497 -14.81 -30.36 16.41
C PHE A 497 -14.83 -30.22 17.94
N GLU A 498 -15.93 -30.58 18.60
CA GLU A 498 -16.03 -30.61 20.08
C GLU A 498 -15.04 -31.59 20.74
N GLY A 499 -14.86 -32.78 20.16
CA GLY A 499 -13.93 -33.79 20.69
C GLY A 499 -12.45 -33.43 20.52
N LEU A 500 -12.11 -32.72 19.45
CA LEU A 500 -10.74 -32.28 19.15
C LEU A 500 -10.29 -31.09 20.02
N VAL A 501 -11.21 -30.19 20.36
CA VAL A 501 -10.91 -28.96 21.11
C VAL A 501 -10.87 -29.20 22.62
N SER A 502 -11.64 -30.16 23.15
CA SER A 502 -11.80 -30.32 24.61
C SER A 502 -10.95 -31.43 25.25
N GLY A 503 -10.49 -32.43 24.48
CA GLY A 503 -10.08 -33.72 25.09
C GLY A 503 -8.61 -33.89 25.51
N LYS A 504 -7.64 -33.18 24.91
CA LYS A 504 -6.20 -33.46 25.14
C LYS A 504 -5.36 -32.30 25.68
N TYR A 505 -5.82 -31.06 25.55
CA TYR A 505 -5.04 -29.87 25.91
C TYR A 505 -5.12 -29.47 27.39
N LEU A 506 -6.19 -29.82 28.10
CA LEU A 506 -6.43 -29.34 29.48
C LEU A 506 -5.73 -30.12 30.58
N ALA A 507 -5.08 -31.25 30.24
CA ALA A 507 -4.46 -32.12 31.25
C ALA A 507 -3.21 -31.47 31.90
N ASN A 508 -2.52 -30.57 31.20
CA ASN A 508 -1.21 -30.05 31.62
C ASN A 508 -1.07 -28.51 31.67
N ALA A 509 -2.12 -27.74 31.38
CA ALA A 509 -2.05 -26.27 31.39
C ALA A 509 -2.19 -25.68 32.82
N THR A 510 -1.50 -24.57 33.10
CA THR A 510 -1.68 -23.80 34.35
C THR A 510 -3.06 -23.12 34.37
N ALA A 511 -3.55 -22.72 35.55
CA ALA A 511 -4.89 -22.12 35.68
C ALA A 511 -5.07 -20.84 34.84
N GLU A 512 -4.02 -20.02 34.75
CA GLU A 512 -4.00 -18.77 33.97
C GLU A 512 -3.96 -19.02 32.45
N GLN A 513 -3.26 -20.07 32.03
CA GLN A 513 -3.27 -20.54 30.64
C GLN A 513 -4.65 -21.08 30.24
N ARG A 514 -5.33 -21.81 31.15
CA ARG A 514 -6.70 -22.30 30.90
C ARG A 514 -7.69 -21.16 30.72
N GLU A 515 -7.63 -20.14 31.56
CA GLU A 515 -8.56 -19.01 31.48
C GLU A 515 -8.37 -18.17 30.20
N THR A 516 -7.11 -17.96 29.80
CA THR A 516 -6.77 -17.25 28.56
C THR A 516 -7.16 -18.06 27.33
N MET A 517 -6.89 -19.38 27.35
CA MET A 517 -7.32 -20.30 26.29
C MET A 517 -8.84 -20.41 26.21
N ASP A 518 -9.56 -20.48 27.33
CA ASP A 518 -11.02 -20.54 27.36
C ASP A 518 -11.64 -19.28 26.75
N ARG A 519 -11.05 -18.09 26.98
CA ARG A 519 -11.51 -16.84 26.36
C ARG A 519 -11.23 -16.79 24.85
N LEU A 520 -10.03 -17.21 24.42
CA LEU A 520 -9.65 -17.26 23.00
C LEU A 520 -10.46 -18.32 22.23
N PHE A 521 -10.69 -19.48 22.84
CA PHE A 521 -11.54 -20.52 22.28
C PHE A 521 -13.01 -20.11 22.29
N ALA A 522 -13.50 -19.35 23.28
CA ALA A 522 -14.86 -18.83 23.24
C ALA A 522 -15.06 -17.84 22.08
N ASP A 523 -14.11 -16.93 21.81
CA ASP A 523 -14.20 -16.00 20.68
C ASP A 523 -14.04 -16.71 19.32
N ALA A 524 -13.07 -17.62 19.20
CA ALA A 524 -12.91 -18.45 18.01
C ALA A 524 -14.11 -19.39 17.79
N ARG A 525 -14.69 -19.96 18.85
CA ARG A 525 -15.93 -20.75 18.83
C ARG A 525 -17.09 -19.88 18.36
N ASN A 526 -17.27 -18.69 18.90
CA ASN A 526 -18.38 -17.81 18.52
C ASN A 526 -18.29 -17.39 17.04
N ARG A 527 -17.08 -17.05 16.55
CA ARG A 527 -16.89 -16.67 15.14
C ARG A 527 -16.97 -17.86 14.19
N GLY A 528 -16.42 -19.01 14.58
CA GLY A 528 -16.55 -20.26 13.83
C GLY A 528 -17.99 -20.74 13.76
N VAL A 529 -18.73 -20.69 14.87
CA VAL A 529 -20.16 -21.00 14.94
C VAL A 529 -20.96 -20.02 14.08
N ASN A 530 -20.66 -18.72 14.11
CA ASN A 530 -21.33 -17.74 13.26
C ASN A 530 -21.04 -17.95 11.76
N ALA A 531 -19.80 -18.32 11.39
CA ALA A 531 -19.44 -18.64 10.01
C ALA A 531 -20.10 -19.95 9.53
N VAL A 532 -20.18 -20.96 10.40
CA VAL A 532 -20.88 -22.23 10.13
C VAL A 532 -22.39 -22.03 10.08
N ALA A 533 -22.96 -21.14 10.89
CA ALA A 533 -24.36 -20.75 10.84
C ALA A 533 -24.68 -20.01 9.54
N ALA A 534 -23.89 -19.00 9.17
CA ALA A 534 -24.04 -18.30 7.89
C ALA A 534 -23.89 -19.25 6.68
N TYR A 535 -23.01 -20.25 6.78
CA TYR A 535 -22.87 -21.31 5.78
C TYR A 535 -24.10 -22.20 5.67
N ARG A 536 -24.65 -22.62 6.81
CA ARG A 536 -25.89 -23.41 6.89
C ARG A 536 -27.06 -22.64 6.29
N ASP A 537 -27.22 -21.38 6.67
CA ASP A 537 -28.30 -20.51 6.19
C ASP A 537 -28.16 -20.25 4.68
N GLY A 538 -26.93 -20.01 4.20
CA GLY A 538 -26.64 -19.87 2.77
C GLY A 538 -26.91 -21.16 1.97
N LEU A 539 -26.53 -22.31 2.52
CA LEU A 539 -26.84 -23.61 1.91
C LEU A 539 -28.34 -23.89 1.88
N GLU A 540 -29.07 -23.59 2.95
CA GLU A 540 -30.53 -23.77 2.99
C GLU A 540 -31.24 -22.84 2.01
N ALA A 541 -30.81 -21.58 1.91
CA ALA A 541 -31.32 -20.60 0.95
C ALA A 541 -31.11 -21.04 -0.51
N ILE A 542 -30.01 -21.74 -0.79
CA ILE A 542 -29.71 -22.30 -2.12
C ILE A 542 -30.46 -23.62 -2.35
N GLN A 543 -30.50 -24.50 -1.35
CA GLN A 543 -31.11 -25.83 -1.48
C GLN A 543 -32.63 -25.79 -1.66
N ALA A 544 -33.35 -24.86 -1.02
CA ALA A 544 -34.81 -24.82 -1.09
C ALA A 544 -35.34 -24.55 -2.51
N PRO A 545 -34.87 -23.52 -3.25
CA PRO A 545 -35.21 -23.31 -4.66
C PRO A 545 -34.81 -24.48 -5.56
N ILE A 546 -33.66 -25.09 -5.29
CA ILE A 546 -33.13 -26.21 -6.07
C ILE A 546 -33.98 -27.47 -5.91
N ARG A 547 -34.42 -27.80 -4.69
CA ARG A 547 -35.35 -28.91 -4.45
C ARG A 547 -36.67 -28.69 -5.17
N ALA A 548 -37.15 -27.45 -5.20
CA ALA A 548 -38.35 -27.09 -5.96
C ALA A 548 -38.15 -27.27 -7.48
N ARG A 549 -37.01 -26.83 -8.03
CA ARG A 549 -36.66 -27.00 -9.46
C ARG A 549 -36.47 -28.47 -9.85
N LEU A 550 -35.79 -29.27 -9.02
CA LEU A 550 -35.61 -30.71 -9.25
C LEU A 550 -36.94 -31.47 -9.23
N LYS A 551 -37.86 -31.08 -8.34
CA LYS A 551 -39.22 -31.66 -8.27
C LYS A 551 -40.08 -31.27 -9.48
N ALA A 552 -39.84 -30.09 -10.06
CA ALA A 552 -40.55 -29.58 -11.23
C ALA A 552 -39.96 -30.05 -12.58
N ALA A 553 -38.76 -30.63 -12.59
CA ALA A 553 -38.10 -31.11 -13.81
C ALA A 553 -38.86 -32.28 -14.45
N LYS A 554 -39.15 -32.17 -15.75
CA LYS A 554 -40.03 -33.08 -16.49
C LYS A 554 -39.28 -34.24 -17.16
N ASN A 555 -37.97 -34.13 -17.32
CA ASN A 555 -37.13 -35.14 -17.97
C ASN A 555 -35.74 -35.20 -17.34
N SER A 556 -34.97 -36.24 -17.71
CA SER A 556 -33.60 -36.46 -17.21
C SER A 556 -32.64 -35.34 -17.60
N TYR A 557 -32.81 -34.76 -18.79
CA TYR A 557 -31.94 -33.68 -19.27
C TYR A 557 -32.06 -32.40 -18.42
N GLU A 558 -33.28 -31.99 -18.07
CA GLU A 558 -33.52 -30.84 -17.17
C GLU A 558 -32.93 -31.10 -15.77
N ARG A 559 -33.03 -32.33 -15.25
CA ARG A 559 -32.38 -32.69 -13.98
C ARG A 559 -30.87 -32.59 -14.07
N ASP A 560 -30.25 -33.10 -15.14
CA ASP A 560 -28.80 -33.05 -15.33
C ASP A 560 -28.28 -31.62 -15.51
N GLN A 561 -29.07 -30.73 -16.11
CA GLN A 561 -28.74 -29.31 -16.22
C GLN A 561 -28.78 -28.62 -14.85
N ILE A 562 -29.82 -28.89 -14.05
CA ILE A 562 -29.94 -28.37 -12.68
C ILE A 562 -28.79 -28.90 -11.80
N ILE A 563 -28.41 -30.17 -11.92
CA ILE A 563 -27.29 -30.78 -11.18
C ILE A 563 -25.96 -30.08 -11.51
N ARG A 564 -25.69 -29.77 -12.78
CA ARG A 564 -24.47 -29.06 -13.19
C ARG A 564 -24.42 -27.61 -12.69
N GLU A 565 -25.55 -26.92 -12.69
CA GLU A 565 -25.68 -25.56 -12.15
C GLU A 565 -25.36 -25.54 -10.64
N ILE A 566 -25.93 -26.50 -9.90
CA ILE A 566 -25.67 -26.70 -8.47
C ILE A 566 -24.19 -26.96 -8.20
N ALA A 567 -23.55 -27.84 -8.98
CA ALA A 567 -22.14 -28.16 -8.81
C ALA A 567 -21.25 -26.91 -9.02
N GLY A 568 -21.63 -26.03 -9.96
CA GLY A 568 -20.95 -24.76 -10.19
C GLY A 568 -21.11 -23.76 -9.04
N GLU A 569 -22.31 -23.61 -8.49
CA GLU A 569 -22.56 -22.72 -7.35
C GLU A 569 -21.94 -23.23 -6.05
N ALA A 570 -22.03 -24.54 -5.78
CA ALA A 570 -21.39 -25.16 -4.63
C ALA A 570 -19.87 -25.01 -4.67
N ARG A 571 -19.26 -25.09 -5.86
CA ARG A 571 -17.83 -24.83 -6.05
C ARG A 571 -17.48 -23.38 -5.73
N LYS A 572 -18.22 -22.40 -6.27
CA LYS A 572 -18.01 -20.97 -5.97
C LYS A 572 -18.16 -20.67 -4.46
N LEU A 573 -19.18 -21.25 -3.82
CA LEU A 573 -19.38 -21.10 -2.39
C LEU A 573 -18.21 -21.71 -1.59
N SER A 574 -17.73 -22.89 -1.99
CA SER A 574 -16.57 -23.53 -1.36
C SER A 574 -15.28 -22.72 -1.52
N GLU A 575 -15.05 -22.16 -2.71
CA GLU A 575 -13.91 -21.27 -2.99
C GLU A 575 -14.00 -19.98 -2.17
N SER A 576 -15.21 -19.41 -2.02
CA SER A 576 -15.44 -18.23 -1.17
C SER A 576 -15.18 -18.52 0.31
N ILE A 577 -15.56 -19.70 0.81
CA ILE A 577 -15.34 -20.07 2.22
C ILE A 577 -13.88 -20.38 2.49
N LEU A 578 -13.21 -21.09 1.57
CA LEU A 578 -11.77 -21.30 1.65
C LEU A 578 -11.04 -19.97 1.68
N LYS A 579 -11.42 -19.03 0.81
CA LYS A 579 -10.89 -17.67 0.82
C LYS A 579 -11.16 -16.96 2.15
N MET A 580 -12.39 -17.01 2.69
CA MET A 580 -12.70 -16.41 3.99
C MET A 580 -11.90 -17.04 5.16
N GLY A 581 -11.67 -18.35 5.09
CA GLY A 581 -10.82 -19.07 6.04
C GLY A 581 -9.35 -18.66 5.93
N ASP A 582 -8.82 -18.59 4.72
CA ASP A 582 -7.47 -18.11 4.43
C ASP A 582 -7.31 -16.65 4.89
N ASP A 583 -8.25 -15.77 4.55
CA ASP A 583 -8.28 -14.36 4.97
C ASP A 583 -8.33 -14.24 6.51
N ALA A 584 -9.09 -15.08 7.21
CA ALA A 584 -9.16 -15.07 8.67
C ALA A 584 -7.87 -15.55 9.35
N VAL A 585 -7.17 -16.51 8.74
CA VAL A 585 -5.89 -17.05 9.21
C VAL A 585 -4.75 -16.07 8.93
N ILE A 586 -4.76 -15.45 7.76
CA ILE A 586 -3.89 -14.33 7.38
C ILE A 586 -4.08 -13.18 8.38
N ALA A 587 -5.32 -12.79 8.68
CA ALA A 587 -5.63 -11.79 9.70
C ALA A 587 -5.22 -12.23 11.13
N ALA A 588 -5.27 -13.52 11.47
CA ALA A 588 -4.78 -14.03 12.75
C ALA A 588 -3.24 -14.03 12.84
N PHE A 589 -2.56 -14.35 11.74
CA PHE A 589 -1.12 -14.25 11.62
C PHE A 589 -0.65 -12.80 11.66
N GLU A 590 -1.32 -11.90 10.95
CA GLU A 590 -1.11 -10.45 11.03
C GLU A 590 -1.34 -9.90 12.44
N ARG A 591 -2.26 -10.48 13.22
CA ARG A 591 -2.41 -10.15 14.65
C ARG A 591 -1.28 -10.70 15.52
N ALA A 592 -0.77 -11.89 15.21
CA ALA A 592 0.35 -12.51 15.92
C ALA A 592 1.71 -11.82 15.66
N VAL A 593 1.87 -11.23 14.48
CA VAL A 593 3.10 -10.57 14.04
C VAL A 593 2.95 -9.04 14.05
N GLY A 594 1.73 -8.51 14.15
CA GLY A 594 1.42 -7.08 14.00
C GLY A 594 1.84 -6.18 15.15
N SER A 595 2.31 -6.76 16.26
CA SER A 595 3.04 -6.00 17.26
C SER A 595 4.12 -6.84 17.93
N PHE A 596 5.23 -6.22 18.28
CA PHE A 596 6.30 -6.85 19.05
C PHE A 596 6.91 -5.84 20.03
N SER A 597 7.74 -6.30 20.95
CA SER A 597 8.46 -5.42 21.89
C SER A 597 9.95 -5.55 21.68
N ALA A 598 10.67 -4.43 21.69
CA ALA A 598 12.12 -4.42 21.63
C ALA A 598 12.69 -3.79 22.90
N SER A 599 13.72 -4.42 23.46
CA SER A 599 14.45 -3.96 24.63
C SER A 599 15.76 -3.32 24.18
N LEU A 600 15.92 -2.02 24.42
CA LEU A 600 17.02 -1.19 23.92
C LEU A 600 17.89 -0.69 25.09
N ASP A 601 19.19 -0.89 24.98
CA ASP A 601 20.20 -0.40 25.94
C ASP A 601 20.88 0.89 25.45
N ASP A 602 21.93 1.33 26.16
CA ASP A 602 22.70 2.54 25.84
C ASP A 602 23.57 2.41 24.58
N SER A 603 23.60 1.22 23.95
CA SER A 603 24.21 1.05 22.63
C SER A 603 23.34 1.61 21.50
N TYR A 604 22.08 1.95 21.79
CA TYR A 604 21.14 2.60 20.88
C TYR A 604 20.96 4.08 21.21
N PHE A 605 20.48 4.83 20.23
CA PHE A 605 19.74 6.06 20.50
C PHE A 605 18.34 5.91 19.93
N ILE A 606 17.41 6.66 20.49
CA ILE A 606 16.03 6.71 20.05
C ILE A 606 15.78 8.10 19.49
N LEU A 607 15.22 8.13 18.28
CA LEU A 607 14.74 9.33 17.60
C LEU A 607 13.29 9.08 17.19
N TYR A 608 12.39 9.88 17.71
CA TYR A 608 10.96 9.74 17.43
C TYR A 608 10.27 11.09 17.36
N SER A 609 9.08 11.09 16.77
CA SER A 609 8.12 12.18 16.83
C SER A 609 7.01 11.83 17.81
N SER A 610 6.53 12.82 18.56
CA SER A 610 5.36 12.68 19.45
C SER A 610 4.01 12.56 18.72
N GLY A 611 4.05 12.29 17.41
CA GLY A 611 2.89 11.94 16.61
C GLY A 611 1.79 13.01 16.64
N THR A 612 0.55 12.59 16.40
CA THR A 612 -0.59 13.52 16.31
C THR A 612 -1.17 13.92 17.66
N ASP A 613 -0.94 13.13 18.72
CA ASP A 613 -1.42 13.46 20.07
C ASP A 613 -0.51 14.47 20.79
N GLN A 614 0.70 14.69 20.26
CA GLN A 614 1.71 15.64 20.77
C GLN A 614 2.23 15.29 22.17
N VAL A 615 2.01 14.07 22.65
CA VAL A 615 2.46 13.64 23.98
C VAL A 615 3.76 12.85 23.81
N ALA A 616 4.85 13.36 24.38
CA ALA A 616 6.12 12.66 24.36
C ALA A 616 6.11 11.50 25.39
N GLU A 617 5.70 10.31 24.94
CA GLU A 617 5.61 9.10 25.78
C GLU A 617 6.89 8.26 25.75
N TRP A 618 8.03 8.89 25.43
CA TRP A 618 9.33 8.24 25.36
C TRP A 618 9.37 7.07 24.39
N ALA A 619 8.56 7.07 23.32
CA ALA A 619 8.47 5.99 22.34
C ALA A 619 8.04 4.63 22.94
N GLN A 620 7.29 4.63 24.05
CA GLN A 620 6.80 3.39 24.67
C GLN A 620 5.84 2.61 23.75
N SER A 621 5.03 3.31 22.95
CA SER A 621 4.15 2.70 21.95
C SER A 621 4.31 3.43 20.62
N VAL A 622 4.85 2.72 19.63
CA VAL A 622 5.20 3.30 18.32
C VAL A 622 4.57 2.52 17.18
N GLY A 623 4.36 3.18 16.05
CA GLY A 623 3.94 2.54 14.79
C GLY A 623 2.46 2.76 14.44
N GLU A 624 1.90 1.91 13.59
CA GLU A 624 0.52 2.09 13.06
C GLU A 624 -0.49 1.73 14.16
N GLY A 625 -0.86 2.73 14.98
CA GLY A 625 -1.70 2.58 16.17
C GLY A 625 -1.02 2.98 17.48
N GLY A 626 0.28 3.26 17.46
CA GLY A 626 0.99 3.90 18.58
C GLY A 626 0.70 5.40 18.67
N SER A 627 1.01 5.99 19.82
CA SER A 627 1.01 7.45 20.04
C SER A 627 2.17 8.12 19.31
N ASP A 628 3.33 7.46 19.33
CA ASP A 628 4.60 7.97 18.83
C ASP A 628 5.00 7.40 17.46
N VAL A 629 5.82 8.16 16.72
CA VAL A 629 6.35 7.78 15.41
C VAL A 629 7.87 7.58 15.50
N LEU A 630 8.32 6.31 15.54
CA LEU A 630 9.73 5.93 15.70
C LEU A 630 10.55 6.03 14.40
N TYR A 631 11.61 6.82 14.37
CA TYR A 631 12.50 6.90 13.21
C TYR A 631 13.84 6.17 13.40
N TRP A 632 14.33 6.13 14.64
CA TRP A 632 15.53 5.42 15.04
C TRP A 632 15.30 4.75 16.41
N PRO A 633 15.67 3.47 16.61
CA PRO A 633 16.17 2.53 15.61
C PRO A 633 15.17 2.30 14.48
N PRO A 634 15.62 1.97 13.25
CA PRO A 634 14.71 1.75 12.13
C PRO A 634 13.79 0.56 12.41
N VAL A 635 12.50 0.71 12.08
CA VAL A 635 11.49 -0.34 12.34
C VAL A 635 11.86 -1.64 11.63
N LEU A 636 12.39 -1.57 10.40
CA LEU A 636 12.92 -2.75 9.69
C LEU A 636 14.04 -3.47 10.46
N THR A 637 14.94 -2.74 11.12
CA THR A 637 15.98 -3.36 11.97
C THR A 637 15.35 -4.12 13.11
N LEU A 638 14.43 -3.48 13.83
CA LEU A 638 13.77 -4.05 15.00
C LEU A 638 12.92 -5.28 14.62
N LEU A 639 12.20 -5.20 13.51
CA LEU A 639 11.43 -6.31 12.96
C LEU A 639 12.34 -7.48 12.60
N ARG A 640 13.48 -7.24 11.95
CA ARG A 640 14.44 -8.30 11.62
C ARG A 640 14.96 -8.98 12.89
N GLN A 641 15.37 -8.21 13.89
CA GLN A 641 15.83 -8.73 15.18
C GLN A 641 14.76 -9.56 15.90
N ASP A 642 13.51 -9.11 15.86
CA ASP A 642 12.39 -9.81 16.46
C ASP A 642 12.07 -11.12 15.73
N LEU A 643 12.06 -11.12 14.39
CA LEU A 643 11.90 -12.34 13.58
C LEU A 643 13.02 -13.35 13.88
N ASP A 644 14.27 -12.89 13.92
CA ASP A 644 15.44 -13.72 14.28
C ASP A 644 15.28 -14.32 15.67
N SER A 645 14.85 -13.51 16.66
CA SER A 645 14.65 -13.96 18.04
C SER A 645 13.55 -15.03 18.18
N ARG A 646 12.57 -14.99 17.28
CA ARG A 646 11.47 -15.96 17.21
C ARG A 646 11.78 -17.15 16.31
N GLY A 647 12.92 -17.15 15.62
CA GLY A 647 13.26 -18.15 14.61
C GLY A 647 12.29 -18.16 13.43
N LEU A 648 11.68 -17.02 13.11
CA LEU A 648 10.74 -16.87 12.00
C LEU A 648 11.48 -16.39 10.76
N ASP A 649 11.24 -17.07 9.64
CA ASP A 649 11.73 -16.64 8.33
C ASP A 649 11.00 -15.34 7.91
N PRO A 650 11.72 -14.25 7.57
CA PRO A 650 11.12 -13.02 7.05
C PRO A 650 10.23 -13.23 5.82
N THR A 651 10.42 -14.32 5.08
CA THR A 651 9.58 -14.66 3.93
C THR A 651 8.22 -15.23 4.34
N ALA A 652 8.03 -15.65 5.59
CA ALA A 652 6.71 -16.04 6.10
C ALA A 652 5.74 -14.85 6.24
N LEU A 653 6.23 -13.60 6.11
CA LEU A 653 5.39 -12.42 6.06
C LEU A 653 4.48 -12.46 4.82
N THR A 654 3.17 -12.33 5.05
CA THR A 654 2.11 -12.47 4.04
C THR A 654 2.04 -11.27 3.09
N ALA A 655 1.24 -11.38 2.03
CA ALA A 655 1.01 -10.28 1.08
C ALA A 655 0.45 -9.00 1.72
N ALA A 656 -0.28 -9.08 2.84
CA ALA A 656 -0.75 -7.86 3.51
C ALA A 656 0.39 -7.04 4.12
N TRP A 657 1.52 -7.67 4.43
CA TRP A 657 2.73 -6.97 4.83
C TRP A 657 3.45 -6.36 3.64
N ALA A 658 3.30 -6.90 2.44
CA ALA A 658 3.89 -6.34 1.23
C ALA A 658 3.38 -4.93 0.93
N ASP A 659 2.12 -4.68 1.29
CA ASP A 659 1.46 -3.38 1.19
C ASP A 659 1.72 -2.49 2.42
N TYR A 660 2.55 -2.92 3.39
CA TYR A 660 3.04 -2.05 4.46
C TYR A 660 3.70 -0.84 3.79
N THR A 661 2.95 0.25 3.77
CA THR A 661 3.40 1.52 3.23
C THR A 661 3.90 2.25 4.45
N PRO A 662 5.21 2.57 4.58
CA PRO A 662 5.72 3.28 5.73
C PRO A 662 4.88 4.54 5.96
N ARG A 663 3.96 4.46 6.93
CA ARG A 663 3.29 5.57 7.59
C ARG A 663 2.66 6.62 6.66
N MET A 664 1.93 6.20 5.64
CA MET A 664 1.13 7.14 4.83
C MET A 664 -0.34 7.24 5.26
N ALA A 665 -0.79 6.38 6.16
CA ALA A 665 -2.05 6.61 6.87
C ALA A 665 -1.81 7.68 7.95
N ALA A 666 -2.53 8.80 7.86
CA ALA A 666 -2.63 9.69 9.01
C ALA A 666 -3.17 8.85 10.19
N PRO A 667 -2.63 8.99 11.42
CA PRO A 667 -3.29 8.42 12.58
C PRO A 667 -4.73 8.92 12.56
N ALA A 668 -5.70 8.01 12.72
CA ALA A 668 -7.08 8.39 12.84
C ALA A 668 -7.15 9.47 13.92
N ALA A 669 -7.50 10.71 13.55
CA ALA A 669 -7.70 11.76 14.52
C ALA A 669 -8.80 11.24 15.45
N LYS A 670 -8.41 10.79 16.64
CA LYS A 670 -9.39 10.54 17.70
C LYS A 670 -10.13 11.87 17.83
N GLN A 671 -11.40 11.89 17.45
CA GLN A 671 -12.31 12.95 17.85
C GLN A 671 -12.21 13.01 19.36
N VAL A 672 -11.44 13.98 19.87
CA VAL A 672 -11.48 14.32 21.28
C VAL A 672 -12.87 14.85 21.50
N ALA A 673 -13.75 13.97 21.97
CA ALA A 673 -15.09 14.33 22.39
C ALA A 673 -14.96 15.49 23.37
N GLU A 674 -15.74 16.54 23.11
CA GLU A 674 -15.86 17.72 23.94
C GLU A 674 -16.23 17.32 25.37
N ASP A 675 -15.26 17.38 26.28
CA ASP A 675 -15.53 17.47 27.71
C ASP A 675 -14.44 18.32 28.35
N SER A 676 -14.56 19.63 28.16
CA SER A 676 -13.87 20.62 29.00
C SER A 676 -14.89 21.26 29.94
N PRO A 677 -14.74 21.13 31.27
CA PRO A 677 -15.64 21.77 32.21
C PRO A 677 -15.47 23.29 32.16
N GLN A 678 -16.59 24.00 32.08
CA GLN A 678 -16.69 25.45 32.11
C GLN A 678 -15.84 26.03 33.26
N ARG A 679 -14.73 26.70 32.91
CA ARG A 679 -14.02 27.58 33.84
C ARG A 679 -14.81 28.87 33.98
N SER A 680 -15.35 29.06 35.18
CA SER A 680 -15.97 30.29 35.67
C SER A 680 -15.05 31.51 35.52
N ALA A 681 -15.60 32.59 34.98
CA ALA A 681 -14.94 33.88 34.75
C ALA A 681 -14.54 34.58 36.06
N PRO A 682 -13.40 35.30 36.10
CA PRO A 682 -13.06 36.15 37.24
C PRO A 682 -13.74 37.52 37.16
N SER A 683 -14.24 37.95 38.31
CA SER A 683 -14.93 39.21 38.58
C SER A 683 -14.11 40.46 38.29
N SER A 684 -14.79 41.49 37.80
CA SER A 684 -14.30 42.82 37.51
C SER A 684 -14.10 43.70 38.76
N GLY A 685 -13.01 44.49 38.74
CA GLY A 685 -12.90 45.81 39.37
C GLY A 685 -11.67 46.06 40.27
N PRO A 686 -11.27 47.32 40.54
CA PRO A 686 -11.74 48.58 39.97
C PRO A 686 -10.63 49.55 39.47
N THR A 687 -11.13 50.47 38.64
CA THR A 687 -10.52 51.59 37.92
C THR A 687 -9.87 52.64 38.83
N ARG A 688 -8.65 53.08 38.51
CA ARG A 688 -8.02 54.29 39.10
C ARG A 688 -8.37 55.54 38.27
N ARG A 689 -8.93 56.54 38.95
CA ARG A 689 -9.12 57.93 38.49
C ARG A 689 -7.78 58.66 38.38
N ARG A 690 -7.67 59.51 37.35
CA ARG A 690 -6.70 60.62 37.24
C ARG A 690 -7.25 61.88 37.92
N VAL A 691 -6.34 62.58 38.59
CA VAL A 691 -6.28 64.01 38.94
C VAL A 691 -4.76 64.27 38.90
N ASP A 692 -4.14 65.15 38.11
CA ASP A 692 -4.54 66.27 37.25
C ASP A 692 -4.03 66.10 35.81
#